data_AF-A0A7W8LM48-F1
#
_entry.id   AF-A0A7W8LM48-F1
#
_cell.length_a   1.000
_cell.length_b   1.000
_cell.length_c   1.000
_cell.angle_alpha   90.00
_cell.angle_beta   90.00
_cell.angle_gamma   90.00
#
_symmetry.space_group_name_H-M   'P 1'
#
loop_
_entity.id
_entity.type
_entity.pdbx_description
1 polymer ?
#
loop_
_entity_poly.entity_id
_entity_poly.type
_entity_poly.pdbx_seq_one_letter_code
_entity_poly.pdbx_strand_id
1 'polypeptide(L)'
;MKKLKVLSAALTALLLAASFGFTSCSSDDDDDKKTSQDLDQLTSSSISDLNEAIIKANAYLEADSSLSSLKSNLEKAEKVLSSKDSKDSEAKILITGINSVLESTKSVKITETAFKDLAGPGKSRTYKGLFAPTILKSEYDSTWLKYITPLIGSEAAEATAKMLKSSISGPTYGKNLSAEQKAAGLFNCELHPENSLLTFAVTSDGKYSLSEGTNTYTYEYLGISHMGKNDDWHALFPSMFKEGQSTSFDCAVYKAKEENAGEYKYLLLCPDTPEKTYHIEFRYGSNINDLQSALSGEYAFWLAAGIPNDADSEMIENVIKLFVEENLADMAEYSYALVNIPFETFFKEEAIEFDAYSSATTKAAAGNMSYGTYHTQTTASEATTRGITYPVKIAKASLSSLTGNKITDDTASFEITTTGRGASTIRYKGKQNLFQSADYSYYLLKDEPAYYKELSVIDGKVSAGKIVGEAKEIKNLYVTIAAGEAHHDFSPAITIYVDDPNNAGKVTKLTFSDEADKAEKITDAGTSEQVLSALKAIVATSAEGKSYGLTTLSNIFWGKSQIGFKAPKDKDYYPQHALVGKEVTSLTFITEKGLYVAKNIKVGSVATDAETKLLTFTANSGDEAKFVIPNLQGK
;
A
#
# COMPACT_ATOMS: atom_id res chain seq x y z
N MET A 1 2.62 6.53 12.78
CA MET A 1 2.13 6.96 11.44
C MET A 1 1.62 5.82 10.56
N LYS A 2 0.97 4.79 11.11
CA LYS A 2 0.07 3.91 10.34
C LYS A 2 -1.32 4.02 10.97
N LYS A 3 -2.05 4.97 10.38
CA LYS A 3 -3.50 5.08 10.16
C LYS A 3 -4.44 4.61 11.26
N LEU A 4 -5.20 5.60 11.75
CA LEU A 4 -6.61 5.53 12.11
C LEU A 4 -7.31 4.36 11.41
N LYS A 5 -7.66 3.31 12.15
CA LYS A 5 -8.46 2.18 11.67
C LYS A 5 -9.27 1.61 12.82
N VAL A 6 -10.35 2.26 13.23
CA VAL A 6 -11.50 1.55 13.78
C VAL A 6 -12.74 2.44 13.63
N LEU A 7 -13.64 2.06 12.73
CA LEU A 7 -15.06 2.04 13.07
C LEU A 7 -15.63 0.65 12.76
N SER A 8 -15.75 -0.14 13.83
CA SER A 8 -16.77 -1.18 14.08
C SER A 8 -16.62 -2.57 13.43
N ALA A 9 -15.66 -3.38 13.91
CA ALA A 9 -15.79 -4.84 13.80
C ALA A 9 -16.61 -5.39 14.99
N ALA A 10 -17.78 -5.96 14.68
CA ALA A 10 -18.59 -6.84 15.52
C ALA A 10 -19.26 -6.24 16.77
N LEU A 11 -20.56 -5.94 16.68
CA LEU A 11 -21.52 -6.30 17.74
C LEU A 11 -22.96 -6.42 17.22
N THR A 12 -23.33 -7.63 16.79
CA THR A 12 -24.73 -8.06 16.87
C THR A 12 -24.79 -9.44 17.50
N ALA A 13 -24.95 -9.49 18.82
CA ALA A 13 -25.49 -10.65 19.52
C ALA A 13 -26.23 -10.19 20.79
N LEU A 14 -27.57 -10.22 20.69
CA LEU A 14 -28.56 -10.44 21.75
C LEU A 14 -28.72 -9.46 22.93
N LEU A 15 -30.01 -9.14 23.13
CA LEU A 15 -30.77 -8.97 24.37
C LEU A 15 -31.21 -7.57 24.83
N LEU A 16 -32.50 -7.33 24.56
CA LEU A 16 -33.55 -6.84 25.45
C LEU A 16 -33.25 -6.85 26.97
N ALA A 17 -33.70 -5.78 27.63
CA ALA A 17 -34.05 -5.60 29.04
C ALA A 17 -32.90 -5.51 30.07
N ALA A 18 -32.73 -4.36 30.73
CA ALA A 18 -33.45 -4.01 31.96
C ALA A 18 -32.89 -2.72 32.58
N SER A 19 -33.81 -1.95 33.17
CA SER A 19 -33.63 -0.83 34.09
C SER A 19 -32.68 -1.09 35.26
N PHE A 20 -32.08 0.01 35.77
CA PHE A 20 -31.72 0.40 37.15
C PHE A 20 -30.46 1.27 37.01
N GLY A 21 -30.43 2.59 37.26
CA GLY A 21 -30.99 3.32 38.38
C GLY A 21 -29.85 3.65 39.35
N PHE A 22 -29.26 4.84 39.26
CA PHE A 22 -28.69 5.54 40.41
C PHE A 22 -28.82 7.06 40.22
N THR A 23 -29.80 7.59 40.94
CA THR A 23 -29.91 8.98 41.37
C THR A 23 -28.84 9.27 42.42
N SER A 24 -28.26 10.47 42.38
CA SER A 24 -28.05 11.25 43.60
C SER A 24 -28.21 12.74 43.30
N CYS A 25 -29.32 13.29 43.75
CA CYS A 25 -29.43 14.71 44.10
C CYS A 25 -28.70 14.94 45.42
N SER A 26 -28.06 16.11 45.59
CA SER A 26 -28.46 16.99 46.69
C SER A 26 -28.21 18.44 46.30
N SER A 27 -29.21 19.26 46.56
CA SER A 27 -29.13 20.70 46.78
C SER A 27 -28.26 21.00 48.00
N ASP A 28 -27.73 22.21 48.11
CA ASP A 28 -28.22 23.19 49.09
C ASP A 28 -27.54 24.55 48.88
N ASP A 29 -28.36 25.59 49.02
CA ASP A 29 -28.00 26.99 49.08
C ASP A 29 -27.05 27.26 50.26
N ASP A 30 -25.99 28.04 50.04
CA ASP A 30 -25.45 28.91 51.08
C ASP A 30 -24.84 30.18 50.43
N ASP A 31 -25.53 31.29 50.68
CA ASP A 31 -25.06 32.64 50.52
C ASP A 31 -23.86 32.86 51.46
N ASP A 32 -22.66 33.03 50.90
CA ASP A 32 -21.57 33.63 51.65
C ASP A 32 -20.67 34.49 50.76
N LYS A 33 -20.76 35.81 50.97
CA LYS A 33 -19.88 36.83 50.40
C LYS A 33 -18.43 36.57 50.83
N LYS A 34 -17.65 35.91 49.99
CA LYS A 34 -16.18 36.00 50.00
C LYS A 34 -15.70 36.91 48.87
N THR A 35 -15.08 38.01 49.27
CA THR A 35 -14.20 38.85 48.46
C THR A 35 -13.21 37.98 47.67
N SER A 36 -13.35 37.93 46.34
CA SER A 36 -12.43 37.21 45.46
C SER A 36 -11.07 37.90 45.45
N GLN A 37 -10.07 37.29 46.09
CA GLN A 37 -8.69 37.51 45.71
C GLN A 37 -8.49 36.94 44.30
N ASP A 38 -8.05 37.77 43.36
CA ASP A 38 -7.59 37.35 42.03
C ASP A 38 -6.50 36.26 42.19
N LEU A 39 -6.88 35.01 41.95
CA LEU A 39 -5.92 33.93 41.76
C LEU A 39 -5.37 34.07 40.33
N ASP A 40 -4.08 34.36 40.19
CA ASP A 40 -3.32 34.42 38.92
C ASP A 40 -3.26 33.05 38.22
N GLN A 41 -4.42 32.50 37.85
CA GLN A 41 -4.55 31.25 37.10
C GLN A 41 -4.41 31.49 35.60
N LEU A 42 -3.96 30.47 34.87
CA LEU A 42 -3.90 30.49 33.41
C LEU A 42 -5.26 30.84 32.78
N THR A 43 -5.24 31.90 31.98
CA THR A 43 -6.36 32.31 31.14
C THR A 43 -6.35 31.55 29.82
N SER A 44 -7.52 31.41 29.18
CA SER A 44 -7.64 30.82 27.84
C SER A 44 -6.76 31.51 26.79
N SER A 45 -6.61 32.83 26.90
CA SER A 45 -5.72 33.63 26.05
C SER A 45 -4.25 33.21 26.22
N SER A 46 -3.75 33.15 27.46
CA SER A 46 -2.37 32.76 27.72
C SER A 46 -2.07 31.32 27.29
N ILE A 47 -3.04 30.40 27.44
CA ILE A 47 -2.91 29.02 26.93
C ILE A 47 -2.77 29.04 25.40
N SER A 48 -3.61 29.82 24.71
CA SER A 48 -3.59 29.92 23.23
C SER A 48 -2.26 30.49 22.73
N ASP A 49 -1.81 31.59 23.33
CA ASP A 49 -0.56 32.25 22.96
C ASP A 49 0.67 31.35 23.24
N LEU A 50 0.65 30.61 24.35
CA LEU A 50 1.72 29.67 24.69
C LEU A 50 1.75 28.49 23.72
N ASN A 51 0.60 27.94 23.34
CA ASN A 51 0.52 26.87 22.33
C ASN A 51 1.03 27.32 20.96
N GLU A 52 0.66 28.54 20.51
CA GLU A 52 1.25 29.11 19.30
C GLU A 52 2.76 29.22 19.36
N ALA A 53 3.28 29.72 20.48
CA ALA A 53 4.72 29.87 20.69
C ALA A 53 5.43 28.52 20.64
N ILE A 54 4.85 27.47 21.23
CA ILE A 54 5.36 26.09 21.19
C ILE A 54 5.39 25.56 19.76
N ILE A 55 4.27 25.66 19.03
CA ILE A 55 4.16 25.16 17.65
C ILE A 55 5.20 25.85 16.75
N LYS A 56 5.31 27.19 16.85
CA LYS A 56 6.32 27.97 16.12
C LYS A 56 7.73 27.52 16.49
N ALA A 57 8.04 27.44 17.77
CA ALA A 57 9.38 27.07 18.23
C ALA A 57 9.80 25.67 17.79
N ASN A 58 8.89 24.69 17.80
CA ASN A 58 9.16 23.35 17.27
C ASN A 58 9.51 23.39 15.78
N ALA A 59 8.74 24.11 14.96
CA ALA A 59 9.01 24.23 13.54
C ALA A 59 10.35 24.93 13.23
N TYR A 60 10.73 25.95 14.01
CA TYR A 60 12.05 26.58 13.90
C TYR A 60 13.18 25.63 14.31
N LEU A 61 12.99 24.85 15.38
CA LEU A 61 14.00 23.90 15.86
C LEU A 61 14.21 22.73 14.88
N GLU A 62 13.16 22.27 14.20
CA GLU A 62 13.24 21.28 13.13
C GLU A 62 13.99 21.84 11.91
N ALA A 63 13.74 23.09 11.54
CA ALA A 63 14.41 23.76 10.44
C ALA A 63 15.88 24.09 10.74
N ASP A 64 16.20 24.40 12.00
CA ASP A 64 17.55 24.72 12.46
C ASP A 64 17.83 24.16 13.86
N SER A 65 18.47 22.99 13.88
CA SER A 65 18.86 22.31 15.11
C SER A 65 19.83 23.09 16.01
N SER A 66 20.47 24.15 15.51
CA SER A 66 21.34 25.02 16.32
C SER A 66 20.55 25.82 17.37
N LEU A 67 19.23 25.97 17.18
CA LEU A 67 18.30 26.64 18.09
C LEU A 67 17.96 25.81 19.35
N SER A 68 18.87 24.93 19.76
CA SER A 68 18.74 24.04 20.92
C SER A 68 18.40 24.77 22.23
N SER A 69 18.66 26.08 22.33
CA SER A 69 18.24 26.94 23.45
C SER A 69 16.71 26.97 23.63
N LEU A 70 15.92 26.75 22.57
CA LEU A 70 14.47 26.65 22.64
C LEU A 70 13.99 25.42 23.42
N LYS A 71 14.76 24.32 23.43
CA LYS A 71 14.33 23.04 24.04
C LYS A 71 13.94 23.20 25.52
N SER A 72 14.76 23.91 26.30
CA SER A 72 14.47 24.12 27.72
C SER A 72 13.23 24.99 27.95
N ASN A 73 12.97 25.97 27.07
CA ASN A 73 11.76 26.79 27.15
C ASN A 73 10.52 25.99 26.73
N LEU A 74 10.64 25.15 25.71
CA LEU A 74 9.58 24.25 25.24
C LEU A 74 9.17 23.25 26.33
N GLU A 75 10.12 22.56 26.95
CA GLU A 75 9.84 21.62 28.06
C GLU A 75 9.12 22.31 29.23
N LYS A 76 9.52 23.55 29.57
CA LYS A 76 8.84 24.34 30.60
C LYS A 76 7.44 24.76 30.17
N ALA A 77 7.28 25.17 28.91
CA ALA A 77 5.99 25.60 28.37
C ALA A 77 4.98 24.44 28.36
N GLU A 78 5.39 23.25 27.93
CA GLU A 78 4.56 22.04 28.00
C GLU A 78 4.19 21.67 29.44
N LYS A 79 5.11 21.85 30.39
CA LYS A 79 4.84 21.66 31.82
C LYS A 79 3.83 22.68 32.36
N VAL A 80 3.93 23.94 31.94
CA VAL A 80 2.98 25.00 32.33
C VAL A 80 1.58 24.65 31.83
N LEU A 81 1.45 24.19 30.57
CA LEU A 81 0.16 23.80 29.97
C LEU A 81 -0.48 22.55 30.60
N SER A 82 0.32 21.62 31.12
CA SER A 82 -0.17 20.37 31.71
C SER A 82 -0.50 20.46 33.20
N SER A 83 -0.17 21.58 33.86
CA SER A 83 -0.35 21.77 35.31
C SER A 83 -1.55 22.67 35.62
N LYS A 84 -2.39 22.23 36.56
CA LYS A 84 -3.57 22.97 37.02
C LYS A 84 -3.25 24.16 37.93
N ASP A 85 -2.04 24.20 38.50
CA ASP A 85 -1.59 25.24 39.43
C ASP A 85 -0.77 26.34 38.74
N SER A 86 -0.57 26.21 37.42
CA SER A 86 0.28 27.11 36.64
C SER A 86 -0.35 28.50 36.49
N LYS A 87 0.52 29.51 36.39
CA LYS A 87 0.10 30.92 36.43
C LYS A 87 0.21 31.63 35.09
N ASP A 88 -0.63 32.65 34.92
CA ASP A 88 -0.66 33.50 33.74
C ASP A 88 0.67 34.25 33.55
N SER A 89 1.27 34.68 34.67
CA SER A 89 2.59 35.30 34.72
C SER A 89 3.72 34.38 34.22
N GLU A 90 3.68 33.09 34.55
CA GLU A 90 4.66 32.10 34.09
C GLU A 90 4.58 31.87 32.58
N ALA A 91 3.37 31.74 32.04
CA ALA A 91 3.13 31.61 30.61
C ALA A 91 3.65 32.83 29.82
N LYS A 92 3.35 34.05 30.29
CA LYS A 92 3.80 35.29 29.64
C LYS A 92 5.32 35.42 29.59
N ILE A 93 6.02 34.98 30.63
CA ILE A 93 7.49 34.95 30.64
C ILE A 93 8.03 34.00 29.56
N LEU A 94 7.45 32.79 29.47
CA LEU A 94 7.88 31.79 28.48
C LEU A 94 7.57 32.22 27.05
N ILE A 95 6.38 32.76 26.80
CA ILE A 95 6.00 33.34 25.50
C ILE A 95 7.01 34.42 25.09
N THR A 96 7.31 35.35 25.99
CA THR A 96 8.28 36.43 25.73
C THR A 96 9.67 35.87 25.40
N GLY A 97 10.14 34.89 26.19
CA GLY A 97 11.44 34.26 25.99
C GLY A 97 11.54 33.50 24.67
N ILE A 98 10.51 32.74 24.30
CA ILE A 98 10.44 32.03 23.02
C ILE A 98 10.43 33.02 21.86
N ASN A 99 9.51 34.01 21.90
CA ASN A 99 9.37 34.98 20.82
C ASN A 99 10.65 35.81 20.62
N SER A 100 11.36 36.16 21.69
CA SER A 100 12.64 36.87 21.58
C SER A 100 13.68 36.06 20.78
N VAL A 101 13.75 34.74 20.99
CA VAL A 101 14.64 33.86 20.21
C VAL A 101 14.17 33.80 18.76
N LEU A 102 12.87 33.54 18.52
CA LEU A 102 12.30 33.46 17.17
C LEU A 102 12.51 34.75 16.37
N GLU A 103 12.42 35.91 17.03
CA GLU A 103 12.63 37.20 16.39
C GLU A 103 14.07 37.41 15.95
N SER A 104 15.03 36.91 16.73
CA SER A 104 16.45 36.96 16.38
C SER A 104 16.82 36.03 15.23
N THR A 105 15.96 35.05 14.90
CA THR A 105 16.20 33.99 13.91
C THR A 105 15.28 34.09 12.68
N LYS A 106 14.69 35.26 12.42
CA LYS A 106 13.75 35.49 11.29
C LYS A 106 14.30 35.13 9.89
N SER A 107 15.61 34.91 9.75
CA SER A 107 16.23 34.40 8.51
C SER A 107 16.01 32.91 8.26
N VAL A 108 15.67 32.13 9.30
CA VAL A 108 15.38 30.70 9.17
C VAL A 108 14.09 30.54 8.37
N LYS A 109 14.17 29.84 7.24
CA LYS A 109 13.00 29.56 6.40
C LYS A 109 12.34 28.28 6.84
N ILE A 110 11.16 28.41 7.44
CA ILE A 110 10.28 27.26 7.63
C ILE A 110 9.57 26.98 6.31
N THR A 111 9.73 25.76 5.81
CA THR A 111 9.13 25.32 4.55
C THR A 111 7.94 24.43 4.84
N GLU A 112 6.86 24.65 4.10
CA GLU A 112 5.60 23.92 4.24
C GLU A 112 4.97 23.76 2.84
N THR A 113 4.27 22.64 2.60
CA THR A 113 3.69 22.31 1.29
C THR A 113 2.19 22.01 1.29
N ALA A 114 1.55 21.62 2.39
CA ALA A 114 0.13 21.26 2.47
C ALA A 114 -0.79 22.29 1.84
N PHE A 115 -0.64 23.60 2.11
CA PHE A 115 -1.49 24.60 1.44
C PHE A 115 -1.31 24.60 -0.09
N LYS A 116 -0.07 24.39 -0.56
CA LYS A 116 0.25 24.32 -1.99
C LYS A 116 -0.29 23.02 -2.61
N ASP A 117 -0.18 21.92 -1.88
CA ASP A 117 -0.69 20.62 -2.28
C ASP A 117 -2.22 20.68 -2.41
N LEU A 118 -2.91 21.34 -1.46
CA LEU A 118 -4.35 21.59 -1.52
C LEU A 118 -4.74 22.54 -2.66
N ALA A 119 -3.96 23.58 -2.93
CA ALA A 119 -4.23 24.51 -4.03
C ALA A 119 -3.94 23.90 -5.42
N GLY A 120 -3.18 22.81 -5.46
CA GLY A 120 -2.78 22.10 -6.68
C GLY A 120 -1.91 22.94 -7.63
N PRO A 121 -1.62 22.41 -8.84
CA PRO A 121 -0.75 23.07 -9.82
C PRO A 121 -1.31 24.41 -10.32
N GLY A 122 -2.64 24.59 -10.28
CA GLY A 122 -3.33 25.84 -10.61
C GLY A 122 -3.18 26.93 -9.55
N LYS A 123 -2.55 26.64 -8.40
CA LYS A 123 -2.43 27.54 -7.23
C LYS A 123 -3.76 28.02 -6.65
N SER A 124 -4.86 27.38 -7.02
CA SER A 124 -6.19 27.67 -6.49
C SER A 124 -7.08 26.47 -6.76
N ARG A 125 -7.75 25.95 -5.73
CA ARG A 125 -8.71 24.85 -5.86
C ARG A 125 -9.85 25.02 -4.88
N THR A 126 -11.07 24.81 -5.36
CA THR A 126 -12.30 24.86 -4.56
C THR A 126 -12.72 23.46 -4.15
N TYR A 127 -13.20 23.32 -2.92
CA TYR A 127 -13.64 22.08 -2.30
C TYR A 127 -15.08 22.21 -1.81
N LYS A 128 -15.80 21.09 -1.89
CA LYS A 128 -17.13 20.88 -1.29
C LYS A 128 -17.04 19.78 -0.23
N GLY A 129 -18.07 19.61 0.61
CA GLY A 129 -18.12 18.53 1.59
C GLY A 129 -18.01 17.14 0.95
N LEU A 130 -17.15 16.28 1.51
CA LEU A 130 -16.91 14.92 1.02
C LEU A 130 -18.09 14.00 1.29
N PHE A 131 -18.58 13.93 2.53
CA PHE A 131 -19.57 12.93 2.93
C PHE A 131 -21.00 13.34 2.53
N ALA A 132 -21.68 14.12 3.37
CA ALA A 132 -22.80 14.92 2.90
C ALA A 132 -22.26 16.23 2.33
N PRO A 133 -22.72 16.70 1.15
CA PRO A 133 -23.75 16.11 0.29
C PRO A 133 -23.17 15.27 -0.88
N THR A 134 -21.92 14.78 -0.83
CA THR A 134 -21.29 14.11 -1.98
C THR A 134 -21.42 12.58 -1.94
N ILE A 135 -20.56 11.85 -1.22
CA ILE A 135 -20.47 10.38 -1.33
C ILE A 135 -21.55 9.62 -0.55
N LEU A 136 -22.34 10.31 0.27
CA LEU A 136 -23.48 9.73 0.98
C LEU A 136 -24.79 9.70 0.18
N LYS A 137 -24.81 10.30 -1.02
CA LYS A 137 -25.98 10.24 -1.91
C LYS A 137 -26.30 8.80 -2.31
N SER A 138 -27.60 8.51 -2.45
CA SER A 138 -28.09 7.19 -2.83
C SER A 138 -27.60 6.71 -4.20
N GLU A 139 -27.22 7.62 -5.10
CA GLU A 139 -26.64 7.27 -6.40
C GLU A 139 -25.31 6.50 -6.27
N TYR A 140 -24.61 6.64 -5.14
CA TYR A 140 -23.37 5.93 -4.85
C TYR A 140 -23.56 4.66 -4.01
N ASP A 141 -24.78 4.29 -3.62
CA ASP A 141 -25.03 3.08 -2.80
C ASP A 141 -24.46 1.82 -3.43
N SER A 142 -24.62 1.66 -4.75
CA SER A 142 -24.03 0.54 -5.50
C SER A 142 -22.50 0.55 -5.45
N THR A 143 -21.88 1.73 -5.42
CA THR A 143 -20.41 1.89 -5.33
C THR A 143 -19.90 1.48 -3.95
N TRP A 144 -20.60 1.87 -2.88
CA TRP A 144 -20.30 1.38 -1.53
C TRP A 144 -20.38 -0.15 -1.46
N LEU A 145 -21.49 -0.73 -1.94
CA LEU A 145 -21.68 -2.18 -1.91
C LEU A 145 -20.66 -2.94 -2.78
N LYS A 146 -20.25 -2.38 -3.91
CA LYS A 146 -19.21 -2.93 -4.79
C LYS A 146 -17.90 -3.19 -4.05
N TYR A 147 -17.48 -2.28 -3.17
CA TYR A 147 -16.22 -2.41 -2.43
C TYR A 147 -16.35 -3.11 -1.09
N ILE A 148 -17.53 -3.07 -0.47
CA ILE A 148 -17.79 -3.75 0.81
C ILE A 148 -17.99 -5.26 0.62
N THR A 149 -18.81 -5.66 -0.36
CA THR A 149 -19.22 -7.05 -0.57
C THR A 149 -18.02 -8.03 -0.69
N PRO A 150 -16.94 -7.71 -1.43
CA PRO A 150 -15.79 -8.60 -1.53
C PRO A 150 -15.07 -8.86 -0.20
N LEU A 151 -15.16 -7.93 0.75
CA LEU A 151 -14.46 -7.99 2.03
C LEU A 151 -15.25 -8.74 3.09
N ILE A 152 -16.56 -8.48 3.20
CA ILE A 152 -17.39 -8.98 4.31
C ILE A 152 -18.59 -9.84 3.87
N GLY A 153 -18.79 -10.02 2.56
CA GLY A 153 -19.83 -10.88 1.99
C GLY A 153 -21.18 -10.17 1.79
N SER A 154 -22.00 -10.72 0.89
CA SER A 154 -23.26 -10.08 0.47
C SER A 154 -24.29 -9.95 1.59
N GLU A 155 -24.33 -10.91 2.51
CA GLU A 155 -25.30 -10.92 3.62
C GLU A 155 -25.09 -9.76 4.60
N ALA A 156 -23.85 -9.33 4.81
CA ALA A 156 -23.50 -8.26 5.74
C ALA A 156 -23.22 -6.91 5.04
N ALA A 157 -23.22 -6.86 3.70
CA ALA A 157 -22.82 -5.70 2.90
C ALA A 157 -23.63 -4.43 3.21
N GLU A 158 -24.96 -4.52 3.19
CA GLU A 158 -25.83 -3.37 3.40
C GLU A 158 -25.74 -2.82 4.83
N ALA A 159 -25.74 -3.71 5.83
CA ALA A 159 -25.60 -3.33 7.23
C ALA A 159 -24.24 -2.66 7.49
N THR A 160 -23.18 -3.18 6.87
CA THR A 160 -21.83 -2.61 6.97
C THR A 160 -21.76 -1.26 6.28
N ALA A 161 -22.37 -1.09 5.11
CA ALA A 161 -22.43 0.20 4.42
C ALA A 161 -23.13 1.25 5.29
N LYS A 162 -24.26 0.88 5.91
CA LYS A 162 -24.97 1.78 6.83
C LYS A 162 -24.11 2.17 8.03
N MET A 163 -23.43 1.21 8.64
CA MET A 163 -22.54 1.44 9.78
C MET A 163 -21.37 2.39 9.41
N LEU A 164 -20.70 2.14 8.29
CA LEU A 164 -19.63 3.00 7.78
C LEU A 164 -20.14 4.42 7.49
N LYS A 165 -21.30 4.57 6.84
CA LYS A 165 -21.87 5.89 6.57
C LYS A 165 -22.27 6.62 7.86
N SER A 166 -22.86 5.93 8.82
CA SER A 166 -23.25 6.53 10.11
C SER A 166 -22.04 6.95 10.96
N SER A 167 -20.88 6.31 10.76
CA SER A 167 -19.66 6.60 11.52
C SER A 167 -19.11 8.02 11.34
N ILE A 168 -19.40 8.64 10.20
CA ILE A 168 -18.88 9.95 9.77
C ILE A 168 -19.98 11.00 9.58
N SER A 169 -21.23 10.63 9.85
CA SER A 169 -22.41 11.49 9.72
C SER A 169 -23.07 11.73 11.09
N GLY A 170 -22.25 11.89 12.14
CA GLY A 170 -22.73 12.24 13.47
C GLY A 170 -23.55 13.54 13.42
N PRO A 171 -24.74 13.59 14.04
CA PRO A 171 -25.66 14.73 13.88
C PRO A 171 -25.15 16.02 14.52
N THR A 172 -24.29 15.94 15.53
CA THR A 172 -23.71 17.10 16.23
C THR A 172 -22.24 16.87 16.54
N TYR A 173 -21.59 17.91 17.06
CA TYR A 173 -20.21 17.85 17.56
C TYR A 173 -20.05 18.76 18.79
N GLY A 174 -18.88 18.67 19.43
CA GLY A 174 -18.51 19.54 20.54
C GLY A 174 -19.39 19.39 21.77
N LYS A 175 -19.80 20.54 22.34
CA LYS A 175 -20.70 20.60 23.50
C LYS A 175 -22.09 20.01 23.27
N ASN A 176 -22.50 19.86 22.01
CA ASN A 176 -23.84 19.39 21.65
C ASN A 176 -23.90 17.87 21.42
N LEU A 177 -22.83 17.14 21.71
CA LEU A 177 -22.77 15.68 21.57
C LEU A 177 -23.69 14.97 22.56
N SER A 178 -24.46 13.99 22.07
CA SER A 178 -25.19 13.08 22.96
C SER A 178 -24.26 12.01 23.54
N ALA A 179 -24.65 11.43 24.68
CA ALA A 179 -23.91 10.34 25.30
C ALA A 179 -23.85 9.10 24.38
N GLU A 180 -24.92 8.83 23.63
CA GLU A 180 -25.01 7.73 22.68
C GLU A 180 -24.05 7.92 21.50
N GLN A 181 -24.01 9.13 20.91
CA GLN A 181 -23.10 9.44 19.81
C GLN A 181 -21.64 9.26 20.24
N LYS A 182 -21.32 9.79 21.44
CA LYS A 182 -19.98 9.68 22.03
C LYS A 182 -19.58 8.22 22.29
N ALA A 183 -20.48 7.43 22.88
CA ALA A 183 -20.23 6.02 23.15
C ALA A 183 -20.08 5.18 21.87
N ALA A 184 -20.81 5.53 20.82
CA ALA A 184 -20.71 4.88 19.51
C ALA A 184 -19.52 5.36 18.66
N GLY A 185 -18.82 6.41 19.10
CA GLY A 185 -17.66 6.95 18.39
C GLY A 185 -17.99 7.62 17.06
N LEU A 186 -19.20 8.18 16.89
CA LEU A 186 -19.62 8.76 15.62
C LEU A 186 -19.10 10.20 15.49
N PHE A 187 -18.30 10.44 14.46
CA PHE A 187 -17.80 11.76 14.12
C PHE A 187 -18.76 12.48 13.19
N ASN A 188 -18.87 13.80 13.33
CA ASN A 188 -19.39 14.66 12.28
C ASN A 188 -18.21 15.05 11.38
N CYS A 189 -18.20 14.58 10.12
CA CYS A 189 -17.13 14.90 9.18
C CYS A 189 -17.55 15.88 8.07
N GLU A 190 -18.60 16.65 8.32
CA GLU A 190 -19.16 17.60 7.36
C GLU A 190 -18.46 18.96 7.45
N LEU A 191 -18.59 19.75 6.37
CA LEU A 191 -18.30 21.18 6.43
C LEU A 191 -19.41 21.88 7.22
N HIS A 192 -19.10 23.00 7.87
CA HIS A 192 -20.11 23.81 8.54
C HIS A 192 -20.04 25.26 8.05
N PRO A 193 -21.10 25.75 7.37
CA PRO A 193 -22.30 25.03 6.91
C PRO A 193 -22.04 23.87 5.91
N GLU A 194 -22.94 22.88 5.84
CA GLU A 194 -22.79 21.65 5.03
C GLU A 194 -22.52 21.92 3.53
N ASN A 195 -23.14 22.98 2.99
CA ASN A 195 -23.02 23.36 1.57
C ASN A 195 -21.91 24.38 1.30
N SER A 196 -21.01 24.60 2.25
CA SER A 196 -19.89 25.53 2.06
C SER A 196 -18.98 25.10 0.93
N LEU A 197 -18.51 26.09 0.16
CA LEU A 197 -17.46 25.92 -0.83
C LEU A 197 -16.22 26.68 -0.38
N LEU A 198 -15.17 25.94 -0.11
CA LEU A 198 -13.92 26.48 0.42
C LEU A 198 -12.84 26.47 -0.65
N THR A 199 -12.25 27.63 -0.93
CA THR A 199 -11.19 27.76 -1.94
C THR A 199 -9.85 28.00 -1.27
N PHE A 200 -8.94 27.05 -1.44
CA PHE A 200 -7.55 27.15 -1.01
C PHE A 200 -6.72 27.68 -2.18
N ALA A 201 -6.01 28.78 -1.97
CA ALA A 201 -5.15 29.38 -2.98
C ALA A 201 -3.78 29.81 -2.46
N VAL A 202 -2.82 29.84 -3.38
CA VAL A 202 -1.48 30.40 -3.19
C VAL A 202 -1.35 31.60 -4.13
N THR A 203 -1.31 32.79 -3.55
CA THR A 203 -1.24 34.04 -4.31
C THR A 203 0.09 34.17 -5.06
N SER A 204 0.16 35.11 -6.01
CA SER A 204 1.37 35.36 -6.80
C SER A 204 2.58 35.77 -5.96
N ASP A 205 2.35 36.42 -4.81
CA ASP A 205 3.37 36.75 -3.81
C ASP A 205 3.62 35.63 -2.78
N GLY A 206 3.07 34.44 -3.01
CA GLY A 206 3.33 33.23 -2.23
C GLY A 206 2.59 33.17 -0.89
N LYS A 207 1.55 33.98 -0.70
CA LYS A 207 0.70 33.93 0.51
C LYS A 207 -0.36 32.85 0.36
N TYR A 208 -0.76 32.29 1.48
CA TYR A 208 -1.81 31.28 1.58
C TYR A 208 -3.14 31.97 1.87
N SER A 209 -4.20 31.59 1.16
CA SER A 209 -5.53 32.16 1.40
C SER A 209 -6.64 31.11 1.35
N LEU A 210 -7.60 31.23 2.27
CA LEU A 210 -8.86 30.50 2.25
C LEU A 210 -9.98 31.48 1.94
N SER A 211 -10.84 31.12 0.98
CA SER A 211 -12.04 31.89 0.65
C SER A 211 -13.30 31.06 0.84
N GLU A 212 -14.33 31.68 1.39
CA GLU A 212 -15.69 31.16 1.47
C GLU A 212 -16.65 32.26 1.01
N GLY A 213 -17.37 32.01 -0.10
CA GLY A 213 -18.20 33.03 -0.73
C GLY A 213 -17.40 34.29 -1.10
N THR A 214 -17.78 35.44 -0.53
CA THR A 214 -17.07 36.72 -0.74
C THR A 214 -15.96 36.99 0.28
N ASN A 215 -15.84 36.17 1.31
CA ASN A 215 -14.84 36.35 2.37
C ASN A 215 -13.53 35.68 1.96
N THR A 216 -12.40 36.32 2.30
CA THR A 216 -11.06 35.77 2.04
C THR A 216 -10.15 36.12 3.20
N TYR A 217 -9.43 35.12 3.69
CA TYR A 217 -8.52 35.23 4.82
C TYR A 217 -7.11 34.80 4.39
N THR A 218 -6.11 35.56 4.80
CA THR A 218 -4.71 35.31 4.48
C THR A 218 -4.02 34.67 5.68
N TYR A 219 -3.28 33.59 5.44
CA TYR A 219 -2.71 32.80 6.52
C TYR A 219 -1.18 32.94 6.62
N GLU A 220 -0.70 32.87 7.86
CA GLU A 220 0.68 32.51 8.18
C GLU A 220 0.75 31.05 8.65
N TYR A 221 1.77 30.33 8.22
CA TYR A 221 2.07 29.00 8.73
C TYR A 221 2.77 29.11 10.09
N LEU A 222 2.35 28.30 11.05
CA LEU A 222 2.93 28.27 12.39
C LEU A 222 3.87 27.07 12.60
N GLY A 223 3.50 25.88 12.12
CA GLY A 223 4.20 24.64 12.42
C GLY A 223 3.27 23.43 12.36
N ILE A 224 3.72 22.29 12.87
CA ILE A 224 2.91 21.08 12.99
C ILE A 224 2.31 20.99 14.39
N SER A 225 1.03 20.63 14.44
CA SER A 225 0.29 20.25 15.64
C SER A 225 0.03 18.76 15.62
N HIS A 226 0.07 18.11 16.78
CA HIS A 226 -0.26 16.69 16.93
C HIS A 226 -1.66 16.56 17.55
N MET A 227 -2.69 16.84 16.75
CA MET A 227 -4.09 16.81 17.22
C MET A 227 -4.42 15.43 17.78
N GLY A 228 -5.07 15.36 18.95
CA GLY A 228 -5.44 14.11 19.62
C GLY A 228 -4.31 13.46 20.43
N LYS A 229 -3.07 13.98 20.40
CA LYS A 229 -1.93 13.44 21.16
C LYS A 229 -2.22 13.29 22.66
N ASN A 230 -2.98 14.22 23.22
CA ASN A 230 -3.32 14.24 24.65
C ASN A 230 -4.71 13.64 24.95
N ASP A 231 -5.38 13.08 23.95
CA ASP A 231 -6.69 12.47 24.14
C ASP A 231 -6.57 11.06 24.73
N ASP A 232 -7.46 10.75 25.68
CA ASP A 232 -7.59 9.41 26.23
C ASP A 232 -8.57 8.56 25.41
N TRP A 233 -8.04 8.00 24.32
CA TRP A 233 -8.81 7.12 23.42
C TRP A 233 -9.25 5.83 24.12
N HIS A 234 -8.46 5.30 25.06
CA HIS A 234 -8.81 4.09 25.80
C HIS A 234 -9.99 4.32 26.74
N ALA A 235 -10.06 5.47 27.40
CA ALA A 235 -11.18 5.80 28.29
C ALA A 235 -12.54 5.80 27.57
N LEU A 236 -12.58 6.17 26.29
CA LEU A 236 -13.81 6.14 25.49
C LEU A 236 -14.01 4.83 24.75
N PHE A 237 -12.94 4.21 24.26
CA PHE A 237 -13.00 3.01 23.42
C PHE A 237 -12.02 1.92 23.90
N PRO A 238 -12.24 1.34 25.08
CA PRO A 238 -11.28 0.43 25.71
C PRO A 238 -11.10 -0.91 24.97
N SER A 239 -12.06 -1.28 24.11
CA SER A 239 -11.95 -2.44 23.23
C SER A 239 -11.10 -2.18 21.97
N MET A 240 -10.89 -0.91 21.62
CA MET A 240 -10.22 -0.49 20.38
C MET A 240 -8.78 -0.04 20.63
N PHE A 241 -8.55 0.65 21.75
CA PHE A 241 -7.24 1.19 22.11
C PHE A 241 -6.76 0.54 23.40
N LYS A 242 -5.46 0.31 23.51
CA LYS A 242 -4.83 -0.13 24.75
C LYS A 242 -4.66 1.05 25.70
N GLU A 243 -4.63 0.78 27.01
CA GLU A 243 -4.31 1.81 28.01
C GLU A 243 -2.97 2.48 27.68
N GLY A 244 -2.94 3.81 27.68
CA GLY A 244 -1.77 4.60 27.31
C GLY A 244 -1.48 4.68 25.80
N GLN A 245 -2.29 4.04 24.94
CA GLN A 245 -2.22 4.23 23.49
C GLN A 245 -2.85 5.57 23.12
N SER A 246 -2.02 6.50 22.64
CA SER A 246 -2.49 7.75 22.05
C SER A 246 -2.49 7.67 20.53
N THR A 247 -3.49 8.29 19.92
CA THR A 247 -3.59 8.45 18.47
C THR A 247 -3.53 9.94 18.16
N SER A 248 -2.60 10.34 17.30
CA SER A 248 -2.46 11.74 16.90
C SER A 248 -2.47 11.90 15.38
N PHE A 249 -2.96 13.05 14.95
CA PHE A 249 -2.91 13.52 13.58
C PHE A 249 -1.90 14.65 13.48
N ASP A 250 -0.99 14.54 12.54
CA ASP A 250 -0.01 15.58 12.28
C ASP A 250 -0.63 16.60 11.33
N CYS A 251 -1.04 17.74 11.89
CA CYS A 251 -1.74 18.78 11.16
C CYS A 251 -0.86 20.01 10.97
N ALA A 252 -0.77 20.51 9.75
CA ALA A 252 -0.16 21.82 9.47
C ALA A 252 -1.06 22.93 10.03
N VAL A 253 -0.50 23.78 10.89
CA VAL A 253 -1.23 24.83 11.59
C VAL A 253 -1.04 26.16 10.89
N TYR A 254 -2.14 26.85 10.63
CA TYR A 254 -2.14 28.20 10.10
C TYR A 254 -2.98 29.14 10.95
N LYS A 255 -2.57 30.40 10.97
CA LYS A 255 -3.30 31.49 11.63
C LYS A 255 -3.63 32.58 10.63
N ALA A 256 -4.89 33.00 10.59
CA ALA A 256 -5.34 34.11 9.77
C ALA A 256 -4.73 35.42 10.28
N LYS A 257 -4.31 36.29 9.36
CA LYS A 257 -3.72 37.60 9.66
C LYS A 257 -4.78 38.63 10.01
N GLU A 258 -5.99 38.43 9.50
CA GLU A 258 -7.14 39.28 9.75
C GLU A 258 -7.63 39.10 11.20
N GLU A 259 -7.93 40.21 11.88
CA GLU A 259 -8.42 40.20 13.27
C GLU A 259 -9.87 39.69 13.35
N ASN A 260 -10.68 39.98 12.34
CA ASN A 260 -12.08 39.61 12.22
C ASN A 260 -12.30 38.25 11.54
N ALA A 261 -11.30 37.35 11.56
CA ALA A 261 -11.40 36.03 10.93
C ALA A 261 -12.42 35.09 11.61
N GLY A 262 -12.87 35.40 12.84
CA GLY A 262 -13.90 34.63 13.52
C GLY A 262 -13.51 33.16 13.68
N GLU A 263 -14.39 32.25 13.23
CA GLU A 263 -14.13 30.81 13.24
C GLU A 263 -13.04 30.35 12.27
N TYR A 264 -12.61 31.21 11.33
CA TYR A 264 -11.49 30.94 10.43
C TYR A 264 -10.16 31.47 10.99
N LYS A 265 -10.07 31.76 12.29
CA LYS A 265 -8.82 32.30 12.86
C LYS A 265 -7.66 31.30 12.76
N TYR A 266 -7.92 30.02 12.98
CA TYR A 266 -6.94 28.95 12.87
C TYR A 266 -7.42 27.86 11.93
N LEU A 267 -6.49 27.26 11.17
CA LEU A 267 -6.70 26.05 10.39
C LEU A 267 -5.70 24.98 10.83
N LEU A 268 -6.17 23.74 10.99
CA LEU A 268 -5.35 22.55 11.12
C LEU A 268 -5.59 21.68 9.89
N LEU A 269 -4.62 21.58 8.98
CA LEU A 269 -4.72 20.76 7.77
C LEU A 269 -4.06 19.41 8.00
N CYS A 270 -4.82 18.33 7.93
CA CYS A 270 -4.27 16.96 7.95
C CYS A 270 -3.52 16.68 6.62
N PRO A 271 -2.69 15.63 6.56
CA PRO A 271 -1.79 15.41 5.43
C PRO A 271 -2.48 14.87 4.16
N ASP A 272 -3.79 14.64 4.20
CA ASP A 272 -4.61 14.17 3.10
C ASP A 272 -4.68 15.18 1.95
N THR A 273 -4.48 14.69 0.73
CA THR A 273 -4.52 15.50 -0.49
C THR A 273 -5.30 14.79 -1.60
N PRO A 274 -5.92 15.53 -2.54
CA PRO A 274 -6.63 14.91 -3.65
C PRO A 274 -5.76 13.99 -4.51
N GLU A 275 -4.47 14.30 -4.65
CA GLU A 275 -3.52 13.52 -5.45
C GLU A 275 -3.12 12.19 -4.79
N LYS A 276 -3.21 12.08 -3.46
CA LYS A 276 -2.77 10.90 -2.70
C LYS A 276 -3.92 10.09 -2.12
N THR A 277 -4.92 10.78 -1.58
CA THR A 277 -6.04 10.18 -0.84
C THR A 277 -7.40 10.64 -1.36
N TYR A 278 -7.45 11.36 -2.49
CA TYR A 278 -8.68 11.78 -3.19
C TYR A 278 -9.56 12.78 -2.42
N HIS A 279 -9.14 13.21 -1.23
CA HIS A 279 -9.87 14.14 -0.37
C HIS A 279 -8.90 14.97 0.48
N ILE A 280 -9.45 15.86 1.31
CA ILE A 280 -8.73 16.63 2.32
C ILE A 280 -9.43 16.45 3.67
N GLU A 281 -8.69 16.52 4.77
CA GLU A 281 -9.22 16.56 6.12
C GLU A 281 -8.63 17.74 6.88
N PHE A 282 -9.46 18.46 7.63
CA PHE A 282 -9.00 19.65 8.35
C PHE A 282 -9.96 20.06 9.47
N ARG A 283 -9.52 21.01 10.27
CA ARG A 283 -10.35 21.74 11.24
C ARG A 283 -10.11 23.22 11.13
N TYR A 284 -11.11 24.00 11.55
CA TYR A 284 -11.01 25.44 11.70
C TYR A 284 -11.73 25.93 12.94
N GLY A 285 -11.19 26.98 13.56
CA GLY A 285 -11.80 27.55 14.76
C GLY A 285 -11.19 28.88 15.16
N SER A 286 -11.84 29.55 16.12
CA SER A 286 -11.41 30.85 16.63
C SER A 286 -10.25 30.78 17.63
N ASN A 287 -9.99 29.59 18.19
CA ASN A 287 -8.99 29.34 19.22
C ASN A 287 -8.26 28.03 18.94
N ILE A 288 -6.92 28.07 18.88
CA ILE A 288 -6.09 26.91 18.54
C ILE A 288 -6.24 25.76 19.54
N ASN A 289 -6.47 26.06 20.82
CA ASN A 289 -6.56 25.07 21.89
C ASN A 289 -7.77 24.16 21.73
N ASP A 290 -8.88 24.73 21.30
CA ASP A 290 -10.14 24.00 21.13
C ASP A 290 -10.07 23.02 19.93
N LEU A 291 -9.09 23.22 19.03
CA LEU A 291 -8.85 22.36 17.88
C LEU A 291 -7.88 21.21 18.17
N GLN A 292 -7.14 21.25 19.29
CA GLN A 292 -6.08 20.28 19.61
C GLN A 292 -6.61 18.89 19.97
N SER A 293 -7.82 18.79 20.52
CA SER A 293 -8.41 17.52 20.97
C SER A 293 -9.48 17.04 19.99
N ALA A 294 -9.41 15.77 19.61
CA ALA A 294 -10.43 15.11 18.80
C ALA A 294 -11.62 14.64 19.65
N LEU A 295 -11.43 14.34 20.95
CA LEU A 295 -12.44 13.69 21.80
C LEU A 295 -13.13 14.62 22.82
N SER A 296 -12.63 15.84 22.98
CA SER A 296 -13.09 16.81 23.99
C SER A 296 -13.02 18.27 23.49
N GLY A 297 -13.70 19.18 24.19
CA GLY A 297 -13.72 20.62 23.87
C GLY A 297 -14.83 21.03 22.89
N GLU A 298 -14.78 22.29 22.45
CA GLU A 298 -15.81 22.89 21.57
C GLU A 298 -15.98 22.17 20.23
N TYR A 299 -14.93 21.48 19.79
CA TYR A 299 -14.87 20.80 18.49
C TYR A 299 -14.72 19.28 18.63
N ALA A 300 -15.03 18.71 19.79
CA ALA A 300 -14.99 17.26 20.00
C ALA A 300 -15.79 16.52 18.92
N PHE A 301 -15.28 15.39 18.41
CA PHE A 301 -15.92 14.54 17.38
C PHE A 301 -16.24 15.25 16.07
N TRP A 302 -15.52 16.31 15.73
CA TRP A 302 -15.59 16.96 14.41
C TRP A 302 -14.28 16.89 13.64
N LEU A 303 -14.31 16.49 12.38
CA LEU A 303 -13.16 16.55 11.48
C LEU A 303 -13.68 16.78 10.06
N ALA A 304 -13.59 18.01 9.57
CA ALA A 304 -14.15 18.38 8.28
C ALA A 304 -13.41 17.64 7.15
N ALA A 305 -14.16 16.98 6.28
CA ALA A 305 -13.61 16.33 5.09
C ALA A 305 -14.15 17.00 3.80
N GLY A 306 -13.23 17.29 2.87
CA GLY A 306 -13.55 17.95 1.61
C GLY A 306 -13.07 17.16 0.40
N ILE A 307 -13.75 17.36 -0.72
CA ILE A 307 -13.36 16.82 -2.03
C ILE A 307 -13.32 17.96 -3.05
N PRO A 308 -12.42 17.94 -4.06
CA PRO A 308 -12.44 18.94 -5.12
C PRO A 308 -13.86 19.13 -5.68
N ASN A 309 -14.27 20.39 -5.85
CA ASN A 309 -15.63 20.70 -6.28
C ASN A 309 -15.93 20.10 -7.67
N ASP A 310 -14.90 20.03 -8.51
CA ASP A 310 -14.86 19.46 -9.86
C ASP A 310 -14.45 17.98 -9.89
N ALA A 311 -14.47 17.27 -8.75
CA ALA A 311 -14.18 15.84 -8.70
C ALA A 311 -15.06 15.05 -9.67
N ASP A 312 -14.42 14.26 -10.52
CA ASP A 312 -15.07 13.38 -11.48
C ASP A 312 -15.54 12.07 -10.82
N SER A 313 -16.22 11.23 -11.62
CA SER A 313 -16.74 9.95 -11.14
C SER A 313 -15.63 9.00 -10.67
N GLU A 314 -14.44 9.08 -11.26
CA GLU A 314 -13.30 8.23 -10.88
C GLU A 314 -12.77 8.61 -9.50
N MET A 315 -12.61 9.90 -9.23
CA MET A 315 -12.21 10.40 -7.91
C MET A 315 -13.24 10.05 -6.83
N ILE A 316 -14.53 10.18 -7.14
CA ILE A 316 -15.62 9.80 -6.21
C ILE A 316 -15.61 8.29 -5.93
N GLU A 317 -15.42 7.47 -6.95
CA GLU A 317 -15.32 6.02 -6.77
C GLU A 317 -14.07 5.65 -5.94
N ASN A 318 -12.94 6.28 -6.24
CA ASN A 318 -11.68 6.03 -5.55
C ASN A 318 -11.71 6.43 -4.07
N VAL A 319 -12.36 7.55 -3.71
CA VAL A 319 -12.47 7.94 -2.29
C VAL A 319 -13.42 7.02 -1.52
N ILE A 320 -14.52 6.54 -2.12
CA ILE A 320 -15.40 5.54 -1.51
C ILE A 320 -14.63 4.23 -1.30
N LYS A 321 -13.92 3.76 -2.33
CA LYS A 321 -13.07 2.58 -2.24
C LYS A 321 -12.05 2.70 -1.11
N LEU A 322 -11.30 3.82 -1.08
CA LEU A 322 -10.29 4.07 -0.06
C LEU A 322 -10.90 4.02 1.34
N PHE A 323 -12.02 4.71 1.56
CA PHE A 323 -12.71 4.72 2.85
C PHE A 323 -13.14 3.31 3.27
N VAL A 324 -13.70 2.52 2.36
CA VAL A 324 -14.09 1.13 2.64
C VAL A 324 -12.88 0.25 2.97
N GLU A 325 -11.82 0.30 2.17
CA GLU A 325 -10.61 -0.51 2.37
C GLU A 325 -9.90 -0.17 3.67
N GLU A 326 -9.84 1.12 4.04
CA GLU A 326 -9.20 1.53 5.28
C GLU A 326 -10.00 1.09 6.50
N ASN A 327 -11.33 1.22 6.46
CA ASN A 327 -12.17 0.94 7.63
C ASN A 327 -12.54 -0.55 7.78
N LEU A 328 -12.48 -1.36 6.72
CA LEU A 328 -12.84 -2.78 6.77
C LEU A 328 -11.64 -3.76 6.76
N ALA A 329 -10.41 -3.28 6.58
CA ALA A 329 -9.23 -4.15 6.47
C ALA A 329 -9.08 -5.15 7.62
N ASP A 330 -9.41 -4.74 8.85
CA ASP A 330 -9.26 -5.58 10.05
C ASP A 330 -10.53 -6.41 10.35
N MET A 331 -11.63 -6.16 9.64
CA MET A 331 -12.86 -6.96 9.73
C MET A 331 -12.88 -8.10 8.72
N ALA A 332 -12.22 -7.91 7.59
CA ALA A 332 -12.15 -8.90 6.54
C ALA A 332 -11.38 -10.12 7.05
N GLU A 333 -12.04 -11.28 7.04
CA GLU A 333 -11.33 -12.53 7.26
C GLU A 333 -10.62 -12.95 5.97
N TYR A 334 -9.36 -13.34 6.08
CA TYR A 334 -8.57 -13.78 4.94
C TYR A 334 -8.28 -15.29 4.99
N SER A 335 -8.10 -15.87 3.80
CA SER A 335 -7.59 -17.23 3.60
C SER A 335 -6.38 -17.20 2.68
N TYR A 336 -5.50 -18.18 2.86
CA TYR A 336 -4.43 -18.46 1.92
C TYR A 336 -4.84 -19.61 0.99
N ALA A 337 -4.54 -19.48 -0.30
CA ALA A 337 -4.84 -20.50 -1.30
C ALA A 337 -3.76 -20.56 -2.38
N LEU A 338 -3.54 -21.73 -2.99
CA LEU A 338 -2.91 -21.80 -4.31
C LEU A 338 -3.98 -21.56 -5.36
N VAL A 339 -3.76 -20.61 -6.27
CA VAL A 339 -4.72 -20.27 -7.33
C VAL A 339 -4.04 -20.41 -8.69
N ASN A 340 -4.76 -20.94 -9.69
CA ASN A 340 -4.32 -20.93 -11.08
C ASN A 340 -4.61 -19.57 -11.73
N ILE A 341 -3.66 -18.65 -11.68
CA ILE A 341 -3.82 -17.24 -12.08
C ILE A 341 -3.37 -17.06 -13.54
N PRO A 342 -4.20 -16.51 -14.45
CA PRO A 342 -3.75 -16.14 -15.80
C PRO A 342 -2.50 -15.26 -15.76
N PHE A 343 -1.53 -15.49 -16.66
CA PHE A 343 -0.27 -14.75 -16.65
C PHE A 343 -0.45 -13.24 -16.82
N GLU A 344 -1.43 -12.81 -17.61
CA GLU A 344 -1.77 -11.38 -17.76
C GLU A 344 -2.17 -10.76 -16.42
N THR A 345 -3.00 -11.47 -15.64
CA THR A 345 -3.40 -11.02 -14.30
C THR A 345 -2.23 -11.09 -13.32
N PHE A 346 -1.38 -12.12 -13.42
CA PHE A 346 -0.23 -12.29 -12.54
C PHE A 346 0.83 -11.19 -12.72
N PHE A 347 1.19 -10.88 -13.97
CA PHE A 347 2.27 -9.94 -14.29
C PHE A 347 1.86 -8.47 -14.29
N LYS A 348 0.57 -8.15 -14.33
CA LYS A 348 0.05 -6.77 -14.45
C LYS A 348 0.73 -5.75 -13.52
N GLU A 349 0.99 -6.12 -12.28
CA GLU A 349 1.62 -5.25 -11.27
C GLU A 349 3.16 -5.42 -11.15
N GLU A 350 3.72 -6.42 -11.83
CA GLU A 350 5.16 -6.75 -11.78
C GLU A 350 5.91 -6.23 -13.01
N ALA A 351 5.23 -6.12 -14.14
CA ALA A 351 5.85 -5.90 -15.43
C ALA A 351 4.94 -5.13 -16.37
N ILE A 352 5.54 -4.30 -17.22
CA ILE A 352 4.79 -3.54 -18.24
C ILE A 352 4.30 -4.42 -19.38
N GLU A 353 5.00 -5.53 -19.63
CA GLU A 353 4.70 -6.54 -20.64
C GLU A 353 5.24 -7.89 -20.15
N PHE A 354 4.66 -8.97 -20.64
CA PHE A 354 5.19 -10.32 -20.46
C PHE A 354 5.22 -11.07 -21.79
N ASP A 355 6.02 -12.13 -21.85
CA ASP A 355 6.13 -12.99 -23.03
C ASP A 355 4.84 -13.81 -23.26
N ALA A 356 4.19 -13.59 -24.41
CA ALA A 356 3.10 -14.44 -24.86
C ALA A 356 3.66 -15.64 -25.65
N TYR A 357 3.29 -16.86 -25.26
CA TYR A 357 3.74 -18.10 -25.91
C TYR A 357 2.57 -18.80 -26.62
N SER A 358 2.69 -19.09 -27.91
CA SER A 358 1.67 -19.86 -28.66
C SER A 358 2.32 -20.87 -29.63
N SER A 359 2.16 -22.18 -29.42
CA SER A 359 2.76 -23.24 -30.25
C SER A 359 1.74 -23.85 -31.17
N ALA A 360 2.16 -24.13 -32.39
CA ALA A 360 1.37 -24.89 -33.34
C ALA A 360 1.38 -26.41 -33.08
N THR A 361 2.17 -26.91 -32.11
CA THR A 361 2.33 -28.35 -31.87
C THR A 361 1.71 -28.80 -30.55
N THR A 362 0.76 -29.73 -30.63
CA THR A 362 0.17 -30.47 -29.51
C THR A 362 1.15 -31.53 -29.02
N LYS A 363 2.08 -31.17 -28.13
CA LYS A 363 2.85 -32.19 -27.40
C LYS A 363 2.09 -32.63 -26.16
N ALA A 364 1.92 -33.93 -25.98
CA ALA A 364 1.44 -34.52 -24.74
C ALA A 364 2.33 -34.06 -23.58
N ALA A 365 1.72 -33.74 -22.45
CA ALA A 365 2.43 -33.22 -21.31
C ALA A 365 3.47 -34.23 -20.79
N ALA A 366 4.56 -33.71 -20.23
CA ALA A 366 5.61 -34.48 -19.58
C ALA A 366 5.90 -33.79 -18.24
N GLY A 367 5.95 -34.56 -17.15
CA GLY A 367 5.96 -34.02 -15.78
C GLY A 367 7.24 -33.32 -15.34
N ASN A 368 8.13 -33.00 -16.27
CA ASN A 368 9.36 -32.24 -16.07
C ASN A 368 9.30 -30.84 -16.73
N MET A 369 8.15 -30.40 -17.22
CA MET A 369 7.96 -29.09 -17.84
C MET A 369 7.29 -28.11 -16.87
N SER A 370 7.78 -26.86 -16.87
CA SER A 370 7.32 -25.75 -16.00
C SER A 370 5.79 -25.76 -15.80
N TYR A 371 5.38 -25.79 -14.54
CA TYR A 371 3.99 -25.79 -14.06
C TYR A 371 3.19 -24.58 -14.57
N GLY A 372 2.70 -24.67 -15.80
CA GLY A 372 1.87 -23.62 -16.40
C GLY A 372 1.94 -23.53 -17.93
N THR A 373 2.87 -24.19 -18.62
CA THR A 373 3.03 -23.95 -20.07
C THR A 373 2.57 -25.12 -20.93
N TYR A 374 1.28 -25.20 -21.31
CA TYR A 374 0.84 -26.13 -22.37
C TYR A 374 -0.34 -25.64 -23.23
N HIS A 375 -0.29 -26.06 -24.49
CA HIS A 375 -1.23 -25.83 -25.58
C HIS A 375 -2.31 -26.90 -25.58
N THR A 376 -3.57 -26.50 -25.76
CA THR A 376 -4.64 -27.47 -26.02
C THR A 376 -5.19 -27.41 -27.44
N GLN A 377 -4.87 -26.41 -28.28
CA GLN A 377 -5.70 -26.15 -29.46
C GLN A 377 -4.95 -25.73 -30.72
N THR A 378 -5.57 -26.03 -31.86
CA THR A 378 -4.99 -26.07 -33.22
C THR A 378 -5.04 -24.73 -33.95
N THR A 379 -5.59 -23.66 -33.37
CA THR A 379 -5.69 -22.35 -34.02
C THR A 379 -5.13 -21.21 -33.15
N ALA A 380 -4.52 -20.21 -33.80
CA ALA A 380 -3.87 -19.07 -33.16
C ALA A 380 -4.85 -18.12 -32.43
N SER A 381 -6.15 -18.19 -32.69
CA SER A 381 -7.18 -17.44 -31.95
C SER A 381 -7.63 -18.13 -30.66
N GLU A 382 -7.20 -19.37 -30.42
CA GLU A 382 -7.63 -20.22 -29.29
C GLU A 382 -6.44 -20.63 -28.39
N ALA A 383 -5.23 -20.20 -28.73
CA ALA A 383 -4.04 -20.42 -27.92
C ALA A 383 -4.14 -19.62 -26.61
N THR A 384 -4.52 -20.30 -25.53
CA THR A 384 -4.57 -19.73 -24.18
C THR A 384 -3.21 -19.94 -23.50
N THR A 385 -2.55 -18.84 -23.13
CA THR A 385 -1.42 -18.86 -22.20
C THR A 385 -1.96 -19.32 -20.84
N ARG A 386 -1.84 -20.62 -20.55
CA ARG A 386 -2.27 -21.20 -19.27
C ARG A 386 -1.47 -20.52 -18.16
N GLY A 387 -2.18 -20.15 -17.09
CA GLY A 387 -1.65 -19.35 -16.00
C GLY A 387 -0.57 -20.00 -15.16
N ILE A 388 -0.27 -19.35 -14.04
CA ILE A 388 0.64 -19.81 -13.00
C ILE A 388 -0.16 -20.27 -11.78
N THR A 389 0.17 -21.44 -11.23
CA THR A 389 -0.30 -21.79 -9.89
C THR A 389 0.54 -21.06 -8.85
N TYR A 390 -0.05 -20.11 -8.12
CA TYR A 390 0.67 -19.26 -7.19
C TYR A 390 -0.07 -19.08 -5.85
N PRO A 391 0.63 -18.96 -4.70
CA PRO A 391 0.00 -18.67 -3.43
C PRO A 391 -0.61 -17.27 -3.39
N VAL A 392 -1.80 -17.14 -2.81
CA VAL A 392 -2.50 -15.88 -2.68
C VAL A 392 -3.07 -15.72 -1.28
N LYS A 393 -3.22 -14.46 -0.86
CA LYS A 393 -4.09 -14.04 0.24
C LYS A 393 -5.34 -13.43 -0.36
N ILE A 394 -6.52 -13.89 0.05
CA ILE A 394 -7.81 -13.43 -0.48
C ILE A 394 -8.83 -13.37 0.65
N ALA A 395 -9.73 -12.39 0.61
CA ALA A 395 -10.84 -12.31 1.56
C ALA A 395 -11.71 -13.58 1.44
N LYS A 396 -12.06 -14.20 2.57
CA LYS A 396 -12.84 -15.45 2.60
C LYS A 396 -14.17 -15.30 1.85
N ALA A 397 -14.81 -14.15 2.01
CA ALA A 397 -16.05 -13.81 1.32
C ALA A 397 -15.91 -13.81 -0.23
N SER A 398 -14.71 -13.58 -0.76
CA SER A 398 -14.43 -13.56 -2.19
C SER A 398 -14.08 -14.94 -2.79
N LEU A 399 -13.84 -15.98 -1.97
CA LEU A 399 -13.43 -17.30 -2.48
C LEU A 399 -14.49 -17.94 -3.39
N SER A 400 -15.78 -17.76 -3.08
CA SER A 400 -16.90 -18.25 -3.89
C SER A 400 -17.14 -17.42 -5.15
N SER A 401 -16.53 -16.25 -5.26
CA SER A 401 -16.64 -15.36 -6.42
C SER A 401 -15.57 -15.64 -7.49
N LEU A 402 -14.58 -16.49 -7.19
CA LEU A 402 -13.65 -16.99 -8.19
C LEU A 402 -14.40 -17.89 -9.18
N THR A 403 -14.14 -17.70 -10.48
CA THR A 403 -14.83 -18.43 -11.55
C THR A 403 -14.36 -19.88 -11.72
N GLY A 404 -13.23 -20.24 -11.14
CA GLY A 404 -12.68 -21.59 -11.20
C GLY A 404 -13.18 -22.52 -10.09
N ASN A 405 -12.76 -23.77 -10.15
CA ASN A 405 -13.22 -24.81 -9.23
C ASN A 405 -12.36 -24.87 -7.96
N LYS A 406 -12.99 -25.16 -6.82
CA LYS A 406 -12.28 -25.56 -5.61
C LYS A 406 -11.71 -26.97 -5.80
N ILE A 407 -10.40 -27.09 -5.64
CA ILE A 407 -9.64 -28.34 -5.68
C ILE A 407 -9.34 -28.79 -4.24
N THR A 408 -9.49 -30.09 -3.99
CA THR A 408 -9.21 -30.76 -2.71
C THR A 408 -8.38 -32.02 -2.96
N ASP A 409 -7.85 -32.63 -1.90
CA ASP A 409 -7.10 -33.89 -2.02
C ASP A 409 -7.96 -35.05 -2.57
N ASP A 410 -9.28 -34.97 -2.37
CA ASP A 410 -10.27 -35.93 -2.89
C ASP A 410 -10.73 -35.63 -4.33
N THR A 411 -10.31 -34.50 -4.90
CA THR A 411 -10.64 -34.18 -6.29
C THR A 411 -10.03 -35.23 -7.22
N ALA A 412 -10.81 -35.65 -8.22
CA ALA A 412 -10.41 -36.68 -9.18
C ALA A 412 -9.01 -36.42 -9.75
N SER A 413 -8.19 -37.45 -9.76
CA SER A 413 -6.81 -37.37 -10.24
C SER A 413 -6.78 -37.14 -11.74
N PHE A 414 -5.81 -36.37 -12.20
CA PHE A 414 -5.53 -36.21 -13.62
C PHE A 414 -4.29 -37.03 -13.99
N GLU A 415 -4.32 -37.75 -15.11
CA GLU A 415 -3.19 -38.58 -15.56
C GLU A 415 -2.69 -38.12 -16.92
N ILE A 416 -1.37 -38.14 -17.07
CA ILE A 416 -0.69 -37.85 -18.33
C ILE A 416 0.16 -39.06 -18.69
N THR A 417 -0.11 -39.64 -19.84
CA THR A 417 0.65 -40.77 -20.36
C THR A 417 1.48 -40.34 -21.56
N THR A 418 2.80 -40.52 -21.48
CA THR A 418 3.70 -40.35 -22.61
C THR A 418 3.65 -41.58 -23.51
N THR A 419 3.64 -41.40 -24.83
CA THR A 419 3.60 -42.50 -25.82
C THR A 419 4.98 -42.68 -26.50
N GLY A 420 5.37 -43.92 -26.78
CA GLY A 420 6.66 -44.26 -27.42
C GLY A 420 7.53 -45.26 -26.63
N ARG A 421 8.80 -45.43 -27.03
CA ARG A 421 9.78 -46.25 -26.27
C ARG A 421 10.03 -45.58 -24.91
N GLY A 422 9.69 -46.27 -23.81
CA GLY A 422 9.80 -45.75 -22.45
C GLY A 422 8.55 -45.03 -21.92
N ALA A 423 7.37 -45.38 -22.44
CA ALA A 423 6.09 -44.82 -21.99
C ALA A 423 5.93 -44.82 -20.46
N SER A 424 5.44 -43.71 -19.91
CA SER A 424 5.23 -43.51 -18.48
C SER A 424 3.92 -42.76 -18.23
N THR A 425 3.19 -43.13 -17.18
CA THR A 425 2.01 -42.39 -16.71
C THR A 425 2.36 -41.61 -15.45
N ILE A 426 2.11 -40.31 -15.47
CA ILE A 426 2.25 -39.42 -14.31
C ILE A 426 0.85 -39.07 -13.84
N ARG A 427 0.58 -39.32 -12.55
CA ARG A 427 -0.71 -39.02 -11.91
C ARG A 427 -0.57 -37.80 -11.01
N TYR A 428 -1.38 -36.79 -11.28
CA TYR A 428 -1.50 -35.56 -10.49
C TYR A 428 -2.72 -35.68 -9.57
N LYS A 429 -2.57 -35.22 -8.32
CA LYS A 429 -3.58 -35.28 -7.27
C LYS A 429 -3.61 -34.01 -6.42
N GLY A 430 -4.77 -33.70 -5.84
CA GLY A 430 -4.92 -32.58 -4.91
C GLY A 430 -4.44 -31.27 -5.51
N LYS A 431 -3.63 -30.51 -4.77
CA LYS A 431 -3.04 -29.24 -5.25
C LYS A 431 -2.29 -29.36 -6.57
N GLN A 432 -1.73 -30.53 -6.90
CA GLN A 432 -1.03 -30.74 -8.16
C GLN A 432 -1.98 -30.75 -9.36
N ASN A 433 -3.30 -30.82 -9.19
CA ASN A 433 -4.25 -30.71 -10.31
C ASN A 433 -4.45 -29.25 -10.78
N LEU A 434 -4.02 -28.27 -9.98
CA LEU A 434 -4.34 -26.86 -10.23
C LEU A 434 -3.81 -26.33 -11.56
N PHE A 435 -2.59 -26.71 -11.96
CA PHE A 435 -1.98 -26.23 -13.21
C PHE A 435 -2.78 -26.65 -14.45
N GLN A 436 -3.66 -27.66 -14.32
CA GLN A 436 -4.52 -28.13 -15.40
C GLN A 436 -5.96 -27.62 -15.31
N SER A 437 -6.32 -27.04 -14.18
CA SER A 437 -7.68 -26.61 -13.90
C SER A 437 -8.01 -25.30 -14.60
N ALA A 438 -9.29 -24.93 -14.66
CA ALA A 438 -9.73 -23.65 -15.22
C ALA A 438 -9.07 -22.46 -14.49
N ASP A 439 -9.01 -21.31 -15.14
CA ASP A 439 -8.53 -20.08 -14.54
C ASP A 439 -9.25 -19.82 -13.20
N TYR A 440 -8.47 -19.35 -12.23
CA TYR A 440 -8.89 -19.08 -10.86
C TYR A 440 -9.39 -20.28 -10.05
N SER A 441 -9.19 -21.52 -10.55
CA SER A 441 -9.35 -22.70 -9.70
C SER A 441 -8.35 -22.63 -8.54
N TYR A 442 -8.75 -23.11 -7.37
CA TYR A 442 -7.99 -22.88 -6.15
C TYR A 442 -7.96 -24.07 -5.19
N TYR A 443 -6.88 -24.17 -4.41
CA TYR A 443 -6.71 -25.13 -3.32
C TYR A 443 -6.39 -24.37 -2.04
N LEU A 444 -7.17 -24.57 -0.98
CA LEU A 444 -6.96 -23.86 0.29
C LEU A 444 -5.69 -24.35 1.00
N LEU A 445 -4.87 -23.41 1.44
CA LEU A 445 -3.69 -23.67 2.25
C LEU A 445 -4.06 -23.62 3.73
N LYS A 446 -3.42 -24.48 4.52
CA LYS A 446 -3.57 -24.48 5.98
C LYS A 446 -2.71 -23.40 6.65
N ASP A 447 -1.52 -23.21 6.11
CA ASP A 447 -0.50 -22.32 6.66
C ASP A 447 -0.31 -21.10 5.74
N GLU A 448 0.13 -19.99 6.33
CA GLU A 448 0.56 -18.81 5.59
C GLU A 448 1.81 -19.14 4.76
N PRO A 449 1.78 -18.92 3.42
CA PRO A 449 2.94 -19.10 2.58
C PRO A 449 3.95 -17.96 2.81
N ALA A 450 5.25 -18.26 2.70
CA ALA A 450 6.32 -17.27 2.87
C ALA A 450 6.29 -16.12 1.84
N TYR A 451 5.56 -16.32 0.75
CA TYR A 451 5.28 -15.31 -0.25
C TYR A 451 3.94 -15.60 -0.92
N TYR A 452 3.24 -14.55 -1.33
CA TYR A 452 1.93 -14.63 -1.94
C TYR A 452 1.61 -13.36 -2.74
N LYS A 453 0.52 -13.36 -3.50
CA LYS A 453 -0.11 -12.13 -4.00
C LYS A 453 -1.42 -11.86 -3.27
N GLU A 454 -1.75 -10.60 -3.06
CA GLU A 454 -3.09 -10.25 -2.58
C GLU A 454 -4.05 -10.23 -3.76
N LEU A 455 -5.09 -11.06 -3.71
CA LEU A 455 -6.13 -11.13 -4.74
C LEU A 455 -7.39 -10.43 -4.26
N SER A 456 -8.03 -9.71 -5.19
CA SER A 456 -9.33 -9.09 -4.97
C SER A 456 -10.27 -9.47 -6.09
N VAL A 457 -11.56 -9.64 -5.77
CA VAL A 457 -12.61 -9.93 -6.75
C VAL A 457 -13.66 -8.84 -6.65
N ILE A 458 -13.73 -7.97 -7.65
CA ILE A 458 -14.67 -6.85 -7.68
C ILE A 458 -15.46 -6.95 -8.98
N ASP A 459 -16.80 -6.96 -8.89
CA ASP A 459 -17.70 -7.14 -10.04
C ASP A 459 -17.34 -8.36 -10.92
N GLY A 460 -16.94 -9.46 -10.29
CA GLY A 460 -16.52 -10.69 -10.98
C GLY A 460 -15.17 -10.61 -11.71
N LYS A 461 -14.46 -9.47 -11.62
CA LYS A 461 -13.11 -9.31 -12.15
C LYS A 461 -12.08 -9.56 -11.06
N VAL A 462 -11.11 -10.42 -11.35
CA VAL A 462 -10.01 -10.72 -10.44
C VAL A 462 -8.85 -9.77 -10.73
N SER A 463 -8.32 -9.14 -9.69
CA SER A 463 -7.04 -8.42 -9.72
C SER A 463 -6.05 -9.11 -8.78
N ALA A 464 -4.77 -9.04 -9.13
CA ALA A 464 -3.68 -9.54 -8.31
C ALA A 464 -2.69 -8.42 -8.05
N GLY A 465 -2.41 -8.14 -6.77
CA GLY A 465 -1.42 -7.15 -6.36
C GLY A 465 0.02 -7.59 -6.63
N LYS A 466 0.97 -6.81 -6.12
CA LYS A 466 2.39 -7.18 -6.13
C LYS A 466 2.67 -8.42 -5.28
N ILE A 467 3.76 -9.11 -5.58
CA ILE A 467 4.25 -10.18 -4.73
C ILE A 467 4.63 -9.61 -3.36
N VAL A 468 4.05 -10.20 -2.32
CA VAL A 468 4.38 -10.00 -0.91
C VAL A 468 5.30 -11.13 -0.48
N GLY A 469 6.39 -10.80 0.23
CA GLY A 469 7.38 -11.74 0.73
C GLY A 469 8.81 -11.24 0.55
N GLU A 470 9.76 -11.79 1.31
CA GLU A 470 11.17 -11.41 1.21
C GLU A 470 11.88 -12.24 0.13
N ALA A 471 12.52 -11.55 -0.83
CA ALA A 471 13.35 -12.18 -1.84
C ALA A 471 14.76 -12.46 -1.29
N LYS A 472 15.23 -13.69 -1.47
CA LYS A 472 16.60 -14.08 -1.14
C LYS A 472 17.57 -13.53 -2.17
N GLU A 473 18.64 -12.90 -1.73
CA GLU A 473 19.65 -12.34 -2.63
C GLU A 473 20.58 -13.43 -3.20
N ILE A 474 20.71 -13.45 -4.52
CA ILE A 474 21.80 -14.11 -5.24
C ILE A 474 22.91 -13.08 -5.44
N LYS A 475 24.00 -13.22 -4.66
CA LYS A 475 25.10 -12.24 -4.59
C LYS A 475 25.80 -12.01 -5.93
N ASN A 476 26.11 -13.08 -6.64
CA ASN A 476 26.63 -13.03 -8.00
C ASN A 476 25.84 -14.00 -8.87
N LEU A 477 25.32 -13.51 -9.99
CA LEU A 477 24.75 -14.35 -11.04
C LEU A 477 25.66 -14.26 -12.26
N TYR A 478 26.17 -15.41 -12.68
CA TYR A 478 27.08 -15.54 -13.80
C TYR A 478 26.34 -16.16 -14.99
N VAL A 479 26.55 -15.62 -16.17
CA VAL A 479 25.81 -16.00 -17.39
C VAL A 479 26.80 -16.34 -18.48
N THR A 480 26.67 -17.52 -19.07
CA THR A 480 27.41 -17.90 -20.29
C THR A 480 26.45 -17.99 -21.46
N ILE A 481 26.88 -17.50 -22.63
CA ILE A 481 26.10 -17.51 -23.87
C ILE A 481 26.90 -18.26 -24.94
N ALA A 482 26.34 -19.35 -25.47
CA ALA A 482 26.94 -20.15 -26.54
C ALA A 482 26.04 -20.19 -27.78
N ALA A 483 26.60 -20.50 -28.95
CA ALA A 483 25.81 -20.78 -30.16
C ALA A 483 24.99 -22.08 -29.98
N GLY A 484 23.75 -22.10 -30.47
CA GLY A 484 22.87 -23.28 -30.38
C GLY A 484 23.38 -24.50 -31.16
N GLU A 485 22.88 -25.68 -30.82
CA GLU A 485 23.18 -26.92 -31.55
C GLU A 485 22.54 -26.92 -32.96
N ALA A 486 23.16 -27.64 -33.91
CA ALA A 486 22.81 -27.70 -35.35
C ALA A 486 21.38 -28.17 -35.71
N HIS A 487 20.54 -28.52 -34.73
CA HIS A 487 19.11 -28.81 -34.91
C HIS A 487 18.21 -27.63 -34.47
N HIS A 488 18.81 -26.49 -34.10
CA HIS A 488 18.17 -25.32 -33.52
C HIS A 488 18.77 -24.04 -34.13
N ASP A 489 18.53 -23.79 -35.42
CA ASP A 489 19.18 -22.75 -36.23
C ASP A 489 19.03 -21.28 -35.76
N PHE A 490 18.37 -20.98 -34.63
CA PHE A 490 18.08 -19.60 -34.21
C PHE A 490 18.09 -19.33 -32.68
N SER A 491 18.83 -20.09 -31.85
CA SER A 491 18.85 -19.85 -30.38
C SER A 491 20.24 -19.87 -29.75
N PRO A 492 20.55 -18.95 -28.82
CA PRO A 492 21.76 -19.04 -28.01
C PRO A 492 21.52 -20.04 -26.87
N ALA A 493 22.48 -20.92 -26.60
CA ALA A 493 22.46 -21.72 -25.38
C ALA A 493 22.96 -20.85 -24.22
N ILE A 494 22.06 -20.46 -23.32
CA ILE A 494 22.41 -19.67 -22.14
C ILE A 494 22.36 -20.55 -20.88
N THR A 495 23.44 -20.51 -20.12
CA THR A 495 23.57 -21.22 -18.83
C THR A 495 23.89 -20.22 -17.75
N ILE A 496 23.27 -20.40 -16.59
CA ILE A 496 23.47 -19.55 -15.42
C ILE A 496 24.20 -20.29 -14.30
N TYR A 497 25.07 -19.57 -13.61
CA TYR A 497 25.87 -20.04 -12.50
C TYR A 497 25.82 -19.03 -11.35
N VAL A 498 26.17 -19.49 -10.18
CA VAL A 498 26.22 -18.73 -8.93
C VAL A 498 27.50 -19.09 -8.17
N ASP A 499 27.82 -18.33 -7.13
CA ASP A 499 28.96 -18.64 -6.27
C ASP A 499 28.84 -20.07 -5.72
N ASP A 500 29.91 -20.85 -5.83
CA ASP A 500 29.97 -22.15 -5.16
C ASP A 500 30.03 -21.93 -3.64
N PRO A 501 29.07 -22.46 -2.86
CA PRO A 501 29.01 -22.24 -1.41
C PRO A 501 30.17 -22.90 -0.66
N ASN A 502 30.80 -23.92 -1.26
CA ASN A 502 31.83 -24.75 -0.64
C ASN A 502 33.24 -24.40 -1.12
N ASN A 503 33.37 -23.77 -2.31
CA ASN A 503 34.66 -23.51 -2.95
C ASN A 503 34.82 -22.04 -3.34
N ALA A 504 35.57 -21.28 -2.53
CA ALA A 504 35.80 -19.86 -2.78
C ALA A 504 36.43 -19.60 -4.17
N GLY A 505 35.85 -18.66 -4.92
CA GLY A 505 36.30 -18.30 -6.27
C GLY A 505 35.88 -19.29 -7.37
N LYS A 506 35.11 -20.32 -7.04
CA LYS A 506 34.50 -21.24 -8.00
C LYS A 506 33.01 -20.92 -8.15
N VAL A 507 32.42 -21.44 -9.23
CA VAL A 507 31.00 -21.28 -9.52
C VAL A 507 30.32 -22.64 -9.62
N THR A 508 29.02 -22.66 -9.33
CA THR A 508 28.17 -23.82 -9.55
C THR A 508 27.02 -23.45 -10.47
N LYS A 509 26.59 -24.41 -11.30
CA LYS A 509 25.44 -24.21 -12.19
C LYS A 509 24.17 -24.08 -11.35
N LEU A 510 23.38 -23.07 -11.64
CA LEU A 510 22.06 -22.87 -11.03
C LEU A 510 21.00 -23.58 -11.85
N THR A 511 20.33 -24.57 -11.26
CA THR A 511 19.25 -25.34 -11.89
C THR A 511 17.96 -25.24 -11.08
N PHE A 512 16.83 -25.55 -11.72
CA PHE A 512 15.50 -25.50 -11.11
C PHE A 512 14.84 -26.86 -11.25
N SER A 513 14.33 -27.42 -10.14
CA SER A 513 13.73 -28.75 -10.12
C SER A 513 12.66 -28.88 -9.03
N ASP A 514 11.66 -29.72 -9.29
CA ASP A 514 10.63 -30.10 -8.30
C ASP A 514 11.23 -30.94 -7.16
N GLU A 515 12.39 -31.55 -7.40
CA GLU A 515 13.11 -32.40 -6.46
C GLU A 515 14.19 -31.65 -5.66
N ALA A 516 14.21 -30.31 -5.66
CA ALA A 516 15.25 -29.52 -5.01
C ALA A 516 15.49 -29.84 -3.52
N ASP A 517 14.48 -30.40 -2.83
CA ASP A 517 14.59 -30.84 -1.45
C ASP A 517 15.40 -32.15 -1.27
N LYS A 518 15.72 -32.86 -2.37
CA LYS A 518 16.25 -34.23 -2.33
C LYS A 518 17.72 -34.39 -2.66
N ALA A 519 18.45 -33.40 -3.20
CA ALA A 519 19.88 -33.60 -3.45
C ALA A 519 20.67 -32.33 -3.79
N GLU A 520 21.89 -32.27 -3.27
CA GLU A 520 23.06 -31.79 -4.00
C GLU A 520 23.26 -32.75 -5.20
N LYS A 521 22.91 -32.30 -6.42
CA LYS A 521 23.10 -33.14 -7.60
C LYS A 521 24.57 -33.07 -8.00
N ILE A 522 25.34 -34.06 -7.55
CA ILE A 522 26.72 -34.25 -8.01
C ILE A 522 26.63 -34.88 -9.40
N THR A 523 27.10 -34.17 -10.42
CA THR A 523 27.19 -34.74 -11.77
C THR A 523 28.24 -35.86 -11.78
N ASP A 524 28.22 -36.75 -12.79
CA ASP A 524 29.26 -37.79 -12.96
C ASP A 524 30.69 -37.20 -13.05
N ALA A 525 30.80 -35.88 -13.25
CA ALA A 525 32.02 -35.11 -13.27
C ALA A 525 32.38 -34.47 -11.92
N GLY A 526 31.72 -34.75 -10.79
CA GLY A 526 32.11 -34.24 -9.47
C GLY A 526 31.79 -32.76 -9.19
N THR A 527 31.07 -32.07 -10.08
CA THR A 527 30.53 -30.72 -9.81
C THR A 527 29.18 -30.82 -9.08
N SER A 528 29.02 -30.10 -7.97
CA SER A 528 27.73 -29.88 -7.32
C SER A 528 26.95 -28.85 -8.12
N GLU A 529 25.69 -29.12 -8.50
CA GLU A 529 24.75 -28.08 -8.98
C GLU A 529 24.01 -27.43 -7.80
N GLN A 530 23.83 -26.11 -7.82
CA GLN A 530 22.89 -25.46 -6.93
C GLN A 530 21.48 -25.61 -7.50
N VAL A 531 20.65 -26.39 -6.83
CA VAL A 531 19.28 -26.66 -7.26
C VAL A 531 18.30 -25.81 -6.45
N LEU A 532 17.53 -24.96 -7.13
CA LEU A 532 16.36 -24.28 -6.57
C LEU A 532 15.10 -25.06 -6.88
N SER A 533 14.03 -24.81 -6.12
CA SER A 533 12.71 -25.36 -6.41
C SER A 533 12.22 -24.94 -7.81
N ALA A 534 11.25 -25.69 -8.34
CA ALA A 534 10.64 -25.46 -9.65
C ALA A 534 10.45 -23.97 -9.97
N LEU A 535 11.01 -23.52 -11.10
CA LEU A 535 10.75 -22.17 -11.57
C LEU A 535 9.30 -22.05 -12.02
N LYS A 536 8.65 -20.95 -11.66
CA LYS A 536 7.29 -20.62 -12.08
C LYS A 536 7.23 -19.39 -13.00
N ALA A 537 8.06 -18.38 -12.74
CA ALA A 537 8.13 -17.15 -13.52
C ALA A 537 9.44 -16.40 -13.25
N ILE A 538 9.76 -15.40 -14.08
CA ILE A 538 10.87 -14.48 -13.88
C ILE A 538 10.37 -13.06 -14.13
N VAL A 539 10.90 -12.10 -13.37
CA VAL A 539 10.77 -10.67 -13.65
C VAL A 539 12.16 -10.13 -13.95
N ALA A 540 12.35 -9.56 -15.14
CA ALA A 540 13.60 -8.93 -15.56
C ALA A 540 13.45 -7.41 -15.55
N THR A 541 14.36 -6.69 -14.91
CA THR A 541 14.36 -5.23 -14.87
C THR A 541 15.50 -4.67 -15.72
N SER A 542 15.18 -3.71 -16.56
CA SER A 542 16.16 -3.04 -17.42
C SER A 542 16.91 -1.92 -16.70
N ALA A 543 17.99 -1.43 -17.30
CA ALA A 543 18.71 -0.24 -16.83
C ALA A 543 17.84 1.03 -16.78
N GLU A 544 16.75 1.09 -17.54
CA GLU A 544 15.75 2.18 -17.49
C GLU A 544 14.77 2.05 -16.30
N GLY A 545 14.89 1.00 -15.48
CA GLY A 545 13.98 0.72 -14.37
C GLY A 545 12.64 0.11 -14.78
N LYS A 546 12.49 -0.33 -16.03
CA LYS A 546 11.28 -1.02 -16.52
C LYS A 546 11.38 -2.53 -16.29
N SER A 547 10.31 -3.13 -15.79
CA SER A 547 10.23 -4.57 -15.52
C SER A 547 9.42 -5.31 -16.57
N TYR A 548 9.84 -6.54 -16.87
CA TYR A 548 9.32 -7.40 -17.93
C TYR A 548 9.10 -8.82 -17.39
N GLY A 549 7.93 -9.38 -17.64
CA GLY A 549 7.52 -10.70 -17.18
C GLY A 549 7.95 -11.80 -18.14
N LEU A 550 8.39 -12.93 -17.60
CA LEU A 550 8.88 -14.06 -18.37
C LEU A 550 8.31 -15.34 -17.77
N THR A 551 7.53 -16.09 -18.54
CA THR A 551 6.85 -17.31 -18.09
C THR A 551 7.81 -18.48 -17.86
N THR A 552 8.98 -18.49 -18.51
CA THR A 552 10.03 -19.51 -18.31
C THR A 552 11.44 -18.96 -18.55
N LEU A 553 12.47 -19.64 -18.02
CA LEU A 553 13.88 -19.40 -18.40
C LEU A 553 14.10 -19.58 -19.89
N SER A 554 13.49 -20.62 -20.48
CA SER A 554 13.61 -20.87 -21.91
C SER A 554 13.19 -19.65 -22.73
N ASN A 555 12.29 -18.79 -22.27
CA ASN A 555 11.85 -17.65 -23.07
C ASN A 555 12.78 -16.44 -23.03
N ILE A 556 13.70 -16.35 -22.06
CA ILE A 556 14.84 -15.43 -22.15
C ILE A 556 15.82 -15.92 -23.25
N PHE A 557 15.84 -17.23 -23.52
CA PHE A 557 17.00 -17.92 -24.08
C PHE A 557 16.72 -18.81 -25.31
N TRP A 558 15.46 -18.97 -25.74
CA TRP A 558 15.04 -19.84 -26.84
C TRP A 558 14.32 -19.00 -27.90
N GLY A 559 14.99 -18.81 -29.03
CA GLY A 559 14.34 -18.65 -30.33
C GLY A 559 14.13 -20.03 -30.99
N LYS A 560 13.69 -21.06 -30.25
CA LYS A 560 13.46 -22.37 -30.87
C LYS A 560 12.26 -22.27 -31.79
N SER A 561 12.52 -22.36 -33.09
CA SER A 561 11.66 -22.93 -34.13
C SER A 561 10.15 -22.93 -33.81
N GLN A 562 9.45 -21.92 -34.35
CA GLN A 562 8.00 -21.86 -34.60
C GLN A 562 7.05 -21.79 -33.40
N ILE A 563 7.13 -20.77 -32.54
CA ILE A 563 6.13 -20.58 -31.48
C ILE A 563 5.86 -19.07 -31.23
N GLY A 564 4.92 -18.51 -32.00
CA GLY A 564 4.10 -17.36 -31.63
C GLY A 564 4.50 -15.97 -32.11
N PHE A 565 4.34 -15.69 -33.42
CA PHE A 565 3.70 -14.47 -33.94
C PHE A 565 3.29 -14.76 -35.39
N LYS A 566 2.05 -14.44 -35.78
CA LYS A 566 1.68 -14.43 -37.19
C LYS A 566 2.50 -13.33 -37.85
N ALA A 567 3.49 -13.67 -38.67
CA ALA A 567 4.00 -12.70 -39.63
C ALA A 567 2.78 -12.22 -40.44
N PRO A 568 2.54 -10.90 -40.57
CA PRO A 568 1.64 -10.41 -41.61
C PRO A 568 2.11 -11.07 -42.91
N LYS A 569 1.18 -11.59 -43.74
CA LYS A 569 1.48 -12.34 -44.97
C LYS A 569 2.43 -11.60 -45.95
N ASP A 570 2.73 -10.34 -45.65
CA ASP A 570 3.36 -9.37 -46.54
C ASP A 570 4.69 -8.82 -45.97
N LYS A 571 5.22 -9.32 -44.82
CA LYS A 571 6.53 -8.88 -44.26
C LYS A 571 7.32 -9.99 -43.54
N ASP A 572 8.58 -10.18 -43.94
CA ASP A 572 9.59 -11.11 -43.38
C ASP A 572 10.13 -10.72 -41.98
N TYR A 573 9.32 -10.16 -41.08
CA TYR A 573 9.80 -9.69 -39.77
C TYR A 573 8.98 -10.27 -38.61
N TYR A 574 9.67 -10.98 -37.69
CA TYR A 574 9.08 -11.52 -36.46
C TYR A 574 9.18 -10.50 -35.32
N PRO A 575 8.09 -10.23 -34.57
CA PRO A 575 8.15 -9.39 -33.37
C PRO A 575 9.09 -10.01 -32.33
N GLN A 576 10.06 -9.24 -31.87
CA GLN A 576 10.95 -9.63 -30.77
C GLN A 576 10.33 -9.22 -29.43
N HIS A 577 10.63 -9.97 -28.36
CA HIS A 577 10.29 -9.50 -27.02
C HIS A 577 10.94 -8.13 -26.77
N ALA A 578 10.23 -7.22 -26.11
CA ALA A 578 10.69 -5.85 -25.85
C ALA A 578 11.95 -5.74 -24.97
N LEU A 579 12.51 -6.87 -24.52
CA LEU A 579 13.77 -6.97 -23.76
C LEU A 579 14.98 -7.18 -24.66
N VAL A 580 14.79 -7.62 -25.90
CA VAL A 580 15.93 -7.89 -26.80
C VAL A 580 16.68 -6.59 -27.07
N GLY A 581 18.00 -6.64 -26.96
CA GLY A 581 18.88 -5.48 -27.09
C GLY A 581 18.91 -4.55 -25.88
N LYS A 582 18.15 -4.82 -24.82
CA LYS A 582 18.17 -4.02 -23.58
C LYS A 582 19.14 -4.59 -22.56
N GLU A 583 19.76 -3.69 -21.79
CA GLU A 583 20.53 -4.04 -20.61
C GLU A 583 19.60 -4.43 -19.46
N VAL A 584 19.75 -5.66 -18.98
CA VAL A 584 19.09 -6.21 -17.78
C VAL A 584 20.02 -6.00 -16.59
N THR A 585 19.48 -5.35 -15.55
CA THR A 585 20.19 -5.02 -14.30
C THR A 585 19.73 -5.86 -13.13
N SER A 586 18.54 -6.47 -13.20
CA SER A 586 18.13 -7.48 -12.22
C SER A 586 17.25 -8.57 -12.79
N LEU A 587 17.38 -9.76 -12.21
CA LEU A 587 16.51 -10.91 -12.44
C LEU A 587 15.91 -11.38 -11.11
N THR A 588 14.59 -11.43 -11.05
CA THR A 588 13.85 -12.02 -9.94
C THR A 588 13.28 -13.36 -10.39
N PHE A 589 13.78 -14.46 -9.83
CA PHE A 589 13.28 -15.81 -10.06
C PHE A 589 12.17 -16.12 -9.05
N ILE A 590 10.99 -16.44 -9.59
CA ILE A 590 9.82 -16.85 -8.82
C ILE A 590 9.75 -18.36 -8.91
N THR A 591 9.89 -19.05 -7.78
CA THR A 591 9.94 -20.51 -7.71
C THR A 591 8.80 -21.07 -6.86
N GLU A 592 8.65 -22.40 -6.83
CA GLU A 592 7.63 -23.08 -6.04
C GLU A 592 7.79 -22.88 -4.53
N LYS A 593 9.01 -22.62 -4.05
CA LYS A 593 9.30 -22.46 -2.61
C LYS A 593 10.04 -21.18 -2.24
N GLY A 594 10.27 -20.26 -3.18
CA GLY A 594 10.93 -19.00 -2.85
C GLY A 594 11.01 -17.99 -3.97
N LEU A 595 11.37 -16.78 -3.56
CA LEU A 595 11.74 -15.66 -4.44
C LEU A 595 13.24 -15.46 -4.33
N TYR A 596 13.91 -15.31 -5.46
CA TYR A 596 15.35 -15.07 -5.51
C TYR A 596 15.65 -13.90 -6.42
N VAL A 597 16.45 -12.94 -5.97
CA VAL A 597 16.80 -11.75 -6.76
C VAL A 597 18.30 -11.67 -6.99
N ALA A 598 18.70 -11.49 -8.25
CA ALA A 598 20.06 -11.23 -8.65
C ALA A 598 20.16 -9.81 -9.22
N LYS A 599 21.04 -8.98 -8.64
CA LYS A 599 21.31 -7.60 -9.12
C LYS A 599 22.72 -7.42 -9.68
N ASN A 600 23.59 -8.39 -9.43
CA ASN A 600 24.98 -8.36 -9.86
C ASN A 600 25.17 -9.51 -10.86
N ILE A 601 24.91 -9.19 -12.13
CA ILE A 601 24.88 -10.15 -13.24
C ILE A 601 26.15 -9.98 -14.07
N LYS A 602 26.89 -11.05 -14.33
CA LYS A 602 28.15 -11.01 -15.10
C LYS A 602 28.08 -11.95 -16.28
N VAL A 603 28.45 -11.48 -17.47
CA VAL A 603 28.49 -12.30 -18.69
C VAL A 603 29.93 -12.74 -18.97
N GLY A 604 30.11 -13.98 -19.42
CA GLY A 604 31.44 -14.54 -19.59
C GLY A 604 31.45 -15.99 -20.05
N SER A 605 32.55 -16.66 -19.75
CA SER A 605 32.80 -18.08 -20.06
C SER A 605 33.12 -18.87 -18.79
N VAL A 606 32.83 -20.17 -18.82
CA VAL A 606 33.15 -21.09 -17.73
C VAL A 606 34.13 -22.13 -18.24
N ALA A 607 35.19 -22.37 -17.45
CA ALA A 607 36.15 -23.44 -17.66
C ALA A 607 36.02 -24.48 -16.55
N THR A 608 36.14 -25.76 -16.90
CA THR A 608 36.20 -26.87 -15.95
C THR A 608 37.66 -27.20 -15.67
N ASP A 609 38.04 -27.25 -14.40
CA ASP A 609 39.36 -27.70 -13.99
C ASP A 609 39.54 -29.19 -14.29
N ALA A 610 40.63 -29.58 -14.95
CA ALA A 610 40.79 -30.95 -15.44
C ALA A 610 40.92 -31.99 -14.32
N GLU A 611 41.49 -31.60 -13.17
CA GLU A 611 41.80 -32.48 -12.04
C GLU A 611 40.69 -32.47 -10.99
N THR A 612 40.31 -31.27 -10.53
CA THR A 612 39.32 -31.08 -9.45
C THR A 612 37.89 -31.05 -9.97
N LYS A 613 37.71 -30.88 -11.28
CA LYS A 613 36.42 -30.70 -11.95
C LYS A 613 35.63 -29.45 -11.53
N LEU A 614 36.17 -28.61 -10.66
CA LEU A 614 35.54 -27.36 -10.23
C LEU A 614 35.43 -26.36 -11.39
N LEU A 615 34.35 -25.59 -11.40
CA LEU A 615 34.10 -24.61 -12.45
C LEU A 615 34.65 -23.24 -12.06
N THR A 616 35.33 -22.58 -12.99
CA THR A 616 35.83 -21.22 -12.82
C THR A 616 35.21 -20.31 -13.87
N PHE A 617 34.64 -19.19 -13.43
CA PHE A 617 34.05 -18.20 -14.33
C PHE A 617 35.07 -17.12 -14.69
N THR A 618 35.13 -16.78 -15.98
CA THR A 618 35.92 -15.66 -16.50
C THR A 618 34.98 -14.68 -17.18
N ALA A 619 34.83 -13.48 -16.61
CA ALA A 619 34.03 -12.41 -17.21
C ALA A 619 34.64 -11.93 -18.53
N ASN A 620 33.83 -11.48 -19.48
CA ASN A 620 34.38 -10.83 -20.67
C ASN A 620 35.02 -9.48 -20.30
N SER A 621 36.04 -9.07 -21.03
CA SER A 621 36.72 -7.80 -20.79
C SER A 621 35.80 -6.61 -21.04
N GLY A 622 35.60 -5.77 -20.03
CA GLY A 622 34.81 -4.53 -20.13
C GLY A 622 33.34 -4.64 -19.73
N ASP A 623 32.87 -5.83 -19.33
CA ASP A 623 31.48 -6.01 -18.87
C ASP A 623 31.30 -5.44 -17.45
N GLU A 624 30.53 -4.34 -17.35
CA GLU A 624 29.88 -3.94 -16.10
C GLU A 624 28.88 -5.04 -15.66
N ALA A 625 28.38 -5.00 -14.43
CA ALA A 625 27.43 -6.00 -13.90
C ALA A 625 26.04 -5.94 -14.59
N LYS A 626 25.96 -6.30 -15.87
CA LYS A 626 24.81 -6.13 -16.76
C LYS A 626 24.73 -7.28 -17.78
N PHE A 627 23.52 -7.61 -18.21
CA PHE A 627 23.24 -8.66 -19.19
C PHE A 627 22.44 -8.09 -20.37
N VAL A 628 22.94 -8.18 -21.60
CA VAL A 628 22.18 -7.81 -22.80
C VAL A 628 21.70 -9.07 -23.49
N ILE A 629 20.41 -9.15 -23.78
CA ILE A 629 19.86 -10.22 -24.62
C ILE A 629 20.23 -9.91 -26.07
N PRO A 630 21.10 -10.70 -26.73
CA PRO A 630 21.55 -10.38 -28.08
C PRO A 630 20.39 -10.49 -29.08
N ASN A 631 20.36 -9.57 -30.05
CA ASN A 631 19.49 -9.72 -31.21
C ASN A 631 20.11 -10.77 -32.15
N LEU A 632 19.37 -11.85 -32.42
CA LEU A 632 19.83 -12.97 -33.24
C LEU A 632 19.17 -13.04 -34.62
N GLN A 633 18.32 -12.08 -34.98
CA GLN A 633 17.79 -12.01 -36.34
C GLN A 633 18.85 -11.45 -37.31
N GLY A 634 19.21 -12.23 -38.33
CA GLY A 634 20.10 -11.79 -39.42
C GLY A 634 21.56 -12.25 -39.34
N LYS A 635 21.87 -13.29 -38.56
CA LYS A 635 23.09 -14.10 -38.74
C LYS A 635 22.75 -15.47 -39.30
#